data_AF-A0A7V5V640-F1
#
_entry.id   AF-A0A7V5V640-F1
#
_cell.length_a   1.000
_cell.length_b   1.000
_cell.length_c   1.000
_cell.angle_alpha   90.00
_cell.angle_beta   90.00
_cell.angle_gamma   90.00
#
_symmetry.space_group_name_H-M   'P 1'
#
loop_
_entity.id
_entity.type
_entity.pdbx_description
1 polymer ?
#
loop_
_entity_poly.entity_id
_entity_poly.type
_entity_poly.pdbx_seq_one_letter_code
_entity_poly.pdbx_strand_id
1 'polypeptide(L)'
;MQKLPDFEKMDLFYLGRECDPSTLESGRLPLLYKSKNLTTHGVILGMTGSGKTGLGIALLEEAALDKIPAIIIDPKGDMADLLLTFPDLAPADFTPWIDGDKARQRSVTVEELAAETADTWKKGLADWGQDGDRIRRMREHTEFSIYTPGSGTGQPVSVLDSLQAPGDEVIIDDEVLAEMVNSAVSSLLVLVGIKADPLKSRQHILLSSILLAHWRKGEDLDLETLIGSVVKPPFDRVGVFPLESFYPQTDRMELAMLLNNILASPSFAAWRKGVPLDIDSFLYTKEGKPRHCIFSIAHLGDEERMFFVTLLLGRLLGWMRRQPGSSSLRCLLYMDEIFGYFPPSANPPAKKAMMLLLKQARAFGLGIVLSTQNPVDLDYKGLSNIGTWFIGRLQTRQDQDRVLAGISGGAGNLDKARFREMMAGMRGRTFLLSSTHRPEPVLFETRWVLSYLKGPVSLQDIGKLVSTPAVPEKPSPVALPAVDNNGDATENAPLLPTKLQQFFVPAPVPMETVRYRPWLTGSARVRFFNQKRNIDQVEEVCLRIPAGDKAQAFSWDESTESPVRLEDCQADPQRGASFFPVSAELYEKKAITELKKQLSDYLYHEKKLELLRVPTLKFESRPRESEEQFHQRLAVLLREKKEEQAAKIEERFGRKQQQLQTRLEKAMARLQKEKGDVKAGSVDTVLSFGVAIFGAFFGRKGLSVTNASRSARGVRSAGRLIKEKGDVQRVEQEINRIEQDLKALAVDLQDALAKISERFDPARYPVETFALTPRRTDIFEVGITLVWEPDFDFS
;
A
#
# COMPACT_ATOMS: atom_id res chain seq x y z
N MET A 1 18.67 26.10 -21.41
CA MET A 1 17.85 25.69 -20.25
C MET A 1 18.77 25.07 -19.21
N GLN A 2 18.70 25.52 -17.95
CA GLN A 2 19.45 24.89 -16.86
C GLN A 2 18.76 23.58 -16.47
N LYS A 3 19.50 22.47 -16.53
CA LYS A 3 19.03 21.16 -16.08
C LYS A 3 18.72 21.24 -14.58
N LEU A 4 17.58 20.68 -14.16
CA LEU A 4 17.24 20.61 -12.74
C LEU A 4 18.36 19.85 -11.97
N PRO A 5 18.71 20.27 -10.74
CA PRO A 5 19.59 19.48 -9.89
C PRO A 5 18.98 18.11 -9.59
N ASP A 6 19.82 17.14 -9.24
CA ASP A 6 19.41 15.76 -8.89
C ASP A 6 18.82 15.73 -7.47
N PHE A 7 17.63 16.31 -7.30
CA PHE A 7 16.88 16.30 -6.04
C PHE A 7 16.16 14.96 -5.79
N GLU A 8 16.03 14.11 -6.81
CA GLU A 8 15.41 12.77 -6.75
C GLU A 8 16.15 11.84 -5.77
N LYS A 9 17.41 12.15 -5.42
CA LYS A 9 18.19 11.39 -4.44
C LYS A 9 18.07 11.90 -3.00
N MET A 10 17.23 12.92 -2.74
CA MET A 10 17.22 13.66 -1.48
C MET A 10 15.92 13.55 -0.68
N ASP A 11 14.99 12.67 -1.06
CA ASP A 11 13.65 12.59 -0.46
C ASP A 11 12.88 13.92 -0.55
N LEU A 12 13.07 14.63 -1.67
CA LEU A 12 12.50 15.95 -1.95
C LEU A 12 11.56 15.87 -3.15
N PHE A 13 10.27 16.11 -2.89
CA PHE A 13 9.25 16.21 -3.91
C PHE A 13 9.33 17.56 -4.61
N TYR A 14 9.51 17.55 -5.93
CA TYR A 14 9.39 18.73 -6.77
C TYR A 14 7.94 18.98 -7.15
N LEU A 15 7.28 19.90 -6.43
CA LEU A 15 5.84 20.16 -6.60
C LEU A 15 5.53 21.26 -7.61
N GLY A 16 6.50 22.11 -7.94
CA GLY A 16 6.23 23.30 -8.74
C GLY A 16 7.23 24.42 -8.56
N ARG A 17 6.80 25.66 -8.75
CA ARG A 17 7.62 26.87 -8.55
C ARG A 17 6.93 27.84 -7.61
N GLU A 18 7.68 28.47 -6.72
CA GLU A 18 7.16 29.51 -5.84
C GLU A 18 6.65 30.68 -6.69
N CYS A 19 5.50 31.24 -6.31
CA CYS A 19 4.92 32.43 -6.93
C CYS A 19 5.16 33.66 -6.06
N ASP A 20 5.24 34.83 -6.70
CA ASP A 20 5.23 36.09 -5.97
C ASP A 20 3.84 36.31 -5.35
N PRO A 21 3.71 36.52 -4.02
CA PRO A 21 2.42 36.69 -3.36
C PRO A 21 1.66 37.97 -3.76
N SER A 22 2.35 38.96 -4.32
CA SER A 22 1.79 40.25 -4.71
C SER A 22 1.35 40.28 -6.18
N THR A 23 2.13 39.70 -7.09
CA THR A 23 1.79 39.67 -8.53
C THR A 23 1.09 38.37 -8.95
N LEU A 24 1.17 37.32 -8.12
CA LEU A 24 0.72 35.96 -8.41
C LEU A 24 1.44 35.33 -9.62
N GLU A 25 2.54 35.92 -10.07
CA GLU A 25 3.33 35.42 -11.18
C GLU A 25 4.23 34.27 -10.72
N SER A 26 4.38 33.29 -11.61
CA SER A 26 5.26 32.14 -11.39
C SER A 26 6.71 32.60 -11.31
N GLY A 27 7.35 32.32 -10.18
CA GLY A 27 8.75 32.59 -9.99
C GLY A 27 9.63 31.53 -10.66
N ARG A 28 10.95 31.68 -10.51
CA ARG A 28 11.93 30.69 -11.00
C ARG A 28 12.35 29.67 -9.94
N LEU A 29 11.99 29.88 -8.68
CA LEU A 29 12.41 29.02 -7.58
C LEU A 29 11.61 27.74 -7.56
N PRO A 30 12.22 26.54 -7.60
CA PRO A 30 11.47 25.31 -7.45
C PRO A 30 10.96 25.17 -6.01
N LEU A 31 9.71 24.75 -5.86
CA LEU A 31 9.15 24.32 -4.59
C LEU A 31 9.54 22.85 -4.37
N LEU A 32 10.50 22.65 -3.47
CA LEU A 32 10.91 21.35 -2.97
C LEU A 32 10.29 21.09 -1.60
N TYR A 33 9.71 19.91 -1.43
CA TYR A 33 8.98 19.50 -0.23
C TYR A 33 9.49 18.15 0.29
N LYS A 34 9.87 18.06 1.57
CA LYS A 34 10.37 16.80 2.13
C LYS A 34 9.26 15.76 2.21
N SER A 35 9.48 14.57 1.64
CA SER A 35 8.50 13.48 1.66
C SER A 35 8.09 13.10 3.09
N LYS A 36 9.05 13.04 4.03
CA LYS A 36 8.80 12.75 5.45
C LYS A 36 7.79 13.68 6.13
N ASN A 37 7.58 14.89 5.61
CA ASN A 37 6.60 15.80 6.20
C ASN A 37 5.15 15.31 5.98
N LEU A 38 4.91 14.47 4.97
CA LEU A 38 3.61 13.81 4.75
C LEU A 38 3.31 12.69 5.76
N THR A 39 4.24 12.33 6.66
CA THR A 39 3.90 11.52 7.86
C THR A 39 2.88 12.22 8.75
N THR A 40 2.78 13.55 8.63
CA THR A 40 1.73 14.37 9.28
C THR A 40 0.50 14.56 8.42
N HIS A 41 0.33 13.75 7.37
CA HIS A 41 -0.77 13.82 6.42
C HIS A 41 -0.77 15.11 5.57
N GLY A 42 -1.59 15.10 4.52
CA GLY A 42 -1.81 16.21 3.61
C GLY A 42 -3.27 16.35 3.22
N VAL A 43 -3.70 17.57 2.91
CA VAL A 43 -5.01 17.84 2.33
C VAL A 43 -4.88 18.78 1.14
N ILE A 44 -5.60 18.47 0.06
CA ILE A 44 -5.68 19.28 -1.15
C ILE A 44 -7.12 19.80 -1.28
N LEU A 45 -7.29 21.11 -1.13
CA LEU A 45 -8.58 21.79 -1.15
C LEU A 45 -8.66 22.74 -2.34
N GLY A 46 -9.83 22.83 -2.98
CA GLY A 46 -10.05 23.76 -4.08
C GLY A 46 -11.22 23.36 -4.97
N MET A 47 -11.88 24.35 -5.58
CA MET A 47 -13.01 24.10 -6.48
C MET A 47 -12.61 23.30 -7.75
N THR A 48 -13.58 22.88 -8.55
CA THR A 48 -13.34 22.33 -9.89
C THR A 48 -12.50 23.29 -10.76
N GLY A 49 -11.52 22.77 -11.49
CA GLY A 49 -10.62 23.58 -12.31
C GLY A 49 -9.48 24.29 -11.56
N SER A 50 -9.40 24.18 -10.23
CA SER A 50 -8.26 24.71 -9.45
C SER A 50 -6.95 23.95 -9.65
N GLY A 51 -6.99 22.74 -10.25
CA GLY A 51 -5.82 21.91 -10.52
C GLY A 51 -5.51 20.84 -9.45
N LYS A 52 -6.46 20.54 -8.54
CA LYS A 52 -6.25 19.55 -7.46
C LYS A 52 -5.76 18.19 -7.96
N THR A 53 -6.44 17.65 -8.98
CA THR A 53 -6.09 16.36 -9.60
C THR A 53 -4.65 16.38 -10.08
N GLY A 54 -4.24 17.44 -10.77
CA GLY A 54 -2.85 17.60 -11.22
C GLY A 54 -1.84 17.72 -10.07
N LEU A 55 -2.19 18.37 -8.96
CA LEU A 55 -1.34 18.39 -7.76
C LEU A 55 -1.26 17.02 -7.07
N GLY A 56 -2.37 16.29 -6.99
CA GLY A 56 -2.41 14.93 -6.46
C GLY A 56 -1.55 13.98 -7.28
N ILE A 57 -1.69 14.01 -8.61
CA ILE A 57 -0.85 13.27 -9.55
C ILE A 57 0.62 13.68 -9.40
N ALA A 58 0.94 14.97 -9.34
CA ALA A 58 2.32 15.42 -9.13
C ALA A 58 2.91 14.85 -7.83
N LEU A 59 2.14 14.84 -6.73
CA LEU A 59 2.60 14.27 -5.46
C LEU A 59 2.85 12.76 -5.57
N LEU A 60 1.96 12.02 -6.24
CA LEU A 60 2.10 10.58 -6.46
C LEU A 60 3.28 10.27 -7.38
N GLU A 61 3.50 11.04 -8.44
CA GLU A 61 4.68 10.90 -9.31
C GLU A 61 6.00 11.10 -8.55
N GLU A 62 6.08 12.12 -7.67
CA GLU A 62 7.26 12.32 -6.83
C GLU A 62 7.44 11.18 -5.82
N ALA A 63 6.34 10.66 -5.24
CA ALA A 63 6.39 9.49 -4.37
C ALA A 63 6.89 8.24 -5.13
N ALA A 64 6.44 8.03 -6.36
CA ALA A 64 6.89 6.93 -7.21
C ALA A 64 8.37 7.05 -7.59
N LEU A 65 8.85 8.26 -7.90
CA LEU A 65 10.28 8.53 -8.14
C LEU A 65 11.13 8.23 -6.90
N ASP A 66 10.64 8.58 -5.70
CA ASP A 66 11.31 8.32 -4.42
C ASP A 66 11.13 6.89 -3.88
N LYS A 67 10.58 5.97 -4.68
CA LYS A 67 10.33 4.56 -4.30
C LYS A 67 9.42 4.45 -3.06
N ILE A 68 8.39 5.29 -2.97
CA ILE A 68 7.39 5.30 -1.90
C ILE A 68 6.10 4.68 -2.45
N PRO A 69 5.69 3.49 -1.97
CA PRO A 69 4.46 2.86 -2.43
C PRO A 69 3.21 3.63 -1.99
N ALA A 70 2.14 3.50 -2.77
CA ALA A 70 0.90 4.21 -2.54
C ALA A 70 -0.33 3.33 -2.81
N ILE A 71 -1.32 3.42 -1.92
CA ILE A 71 -2.69 2.96 -2.14
C ILE A 71 -3.52 4.19 -2.51
N ILE A 72 -4.16 4.15 -3.67
CA ILE A 72 -4.86 5.28 -4.27
C ILE A 72 -6.34 4.91 -4.44
N ILE A 73 -7.24 5.66 -3.82
CA ILE A 73 -8.69 5.47 -3.95
C ILE A 73 -9.21 6.50 -4.95
N ASP A 74 -9.82 6.05 -6.03
CA ASP A 74 -10.25 6.88 -7.15
C ASP A 74 -11.75 6.74 -7.46
N PRO A 75 -12.60 7.58 -6.85
CA PRO A 75 -14.03 7.58 -7.13
C PRO A 75 -14.42 8.30 -8.42
N LYS A 76 -13.49 9.01 -9.08
CA LYS A 76 -13.78 9.82 -10.28
C LYS A 76 -13.23 9.23 -11.57
N GLY A 77 -12.23 8.36 -11.47
CA GLY A 77 -11.54 7.75 -12.61
C GLY A 77 -10.38 8.59 -13.14
N ASP A 78 -10.02 9.69 -12.48
CA ASP A 78 -8.95 10.60 -12.92
C ASP A 78 -7.55 10.07 -12.55
N MET A 79 -7.42 9.26 -11.50
CA MET A 79 -6.10 8.78 -11.05
C MET A 79 -5.52 7.71 -11.99
N ALA A 80 -6.37 7.06 -12.78
CA ALA A 80 -5.96 6.14 -13.83
C ALA A 80 -5.02 6.80 -14.87
N ASP A 81 -5.03 8.13 -14.99
CA ASP A 81 -4.08 8.89 -15.80
C ASP A 81 -2.61 8.59 -15.43
N LEU A 82 -2.32 8.16 -14.20
CA LEU A 82 -0.96 7.72 -13.78
C LEU A 82 -0.39 6.55 -14.60
N LEU A 83 -1.25 5.79 -15.30
CA LEU A 83 -0.80 4.74 -16.22
C LEU A 83 -0.49 5.29 -17.62
N LEU A 84 -0.99 6.47 -17.98
CA LEU A 84 -0.78 7.13 -19.28
C LEU A 84 0.56 7.88 -19.29
N THR A 85 1.64 7.11 -19.28
CA THR A 85 3.02 7.63 -19.20
C THR A 85 3.80 7.24 -20.44
N PHE A 86 4.31 8.24 -21.17
CA PHE A 86 4.92 8.05 -22.50
C PHE A 86 6.35 8.60 -22.51
N PRO A 87 7.37 7.77 -22.18
CA PRO A 87 8.76 8.23 -22.11
C PRO A 87 9.30 8.81 -23.42
N ASP A 88 8.91 8.25 -24.56
CA ASP A 88 9.41 8.71 -25.86
C ASP A 88 8.61 9.91 -26.40
N LEU A 89 7.49 10.25 -25.75
CA LEU A 89 6.58 11.33 -26.11
C LEU A 89 6.19 11.27 -27.59
N ALA A 90 6.03 10.06 -28.13
CA ALA A 90 5.70 9.86 -29.52
C ALA A 90 4.20 10.10 -29.75
N PRO A 91 3.78 10.77 -30.83
CA PRO A 91 2.37 10.97 -31.14
C PRO A 91 1.53 9.68 -31.09
N ALA A 92 2.10 8.56 -31.55
CA ALA A 92 1.45 7.26 -31.58
C ALA A 92 1.06 6.74 -30.18
N ASP A 93 1.77 7.14 -29.12
CA ASP A 93 1.44 6.75 -27.75
C ASP A 93 0.19 7.47 -27.24
N PHE A 94 -0.07 8.69 -27.73
CA PHE A 94 -1.24 9.49 -27.36
C PHE A 94 -2.48 9.09 -28.16
N THR A 95 -2.32 8.64 -29.42
CA THR A 95 -3.41 8.33 -30.36
C THR A 95 -4.55 7.50 -29.75
N PRO A 96 -4.32 6.40 -29.00
CA PRO A 96 -5.40 5.58 -28.43
C PRO A 96 -6.25 6.30 -27.38
N TRP A 97 -5.74 7.41 -26.84
CA TRP A 97 -6.31 8.15 -25.71
C TRP A 97 -6.92 9.49 -26.13
N ILE A 98 -6.76 9.87 -27.40
CA ILE A 98 -7.37 11.07 -27.97
C ILE A 98 -8.88 10.85 -28.13
N ASP A 99 -9.63 11.85 -27.68
CA ASP A 99 -11.07 11.91 -27.84
C ASP A 99 -11.43 12.27 -29.30
N GLY A 100 -12.02 11.32 -30.03
CA GLY A 100 -12.43 11.50 -31.41
C GLY A 100 -13.51 12.59 -31.59
N ASP A 101 -14.31 12.88 -30.56
CA ASP A 101 -15.28 13.97 -30.62
C ASP A 101 -14.58 15.33 -30.53
N LYS A 102 -13.54 15.46 -29.71
CA LYS A 102 -12.71 16.67 -29.67
C LYS A 102 -11.98 16.90 -30.99
N ALA A 103 -11.45 15.84 -31.61
CA ALA A 103 -10.81 15.93 -32.92
C ALA A 103 -11.80 16.47 -33.98
N ARG A 104 -13.00 15.87 -34.05
CA ARG A 104 -14.09 16.32 -34.93
C ARG A 104 -14.51 17.78 -34.68
N GLN A 105 -14.68 18.18 -33.42
CA GLN A 105 -15.04 19.55 -33.04
C GLN A 105 -13.96 20.57 -33.47
N ARG A 106 -12.69 20.19 -33.40
CA ARG A 106 -11.55 21.03 -33.83
C ARG A 106 -11.26 20.93 -35.32
N SER A 107 -12.01 20.14 -36.08
CA SER A 107 -11.81 19.90 -37.51
C SER A 107 -10.39 19.38 -37.84
N VAL A 108 -9.84 18.53 -36.98
CA VAL A 108 -8.55 17.84 -37.17
C VAL A 108 -8.75 16.32 -37.05
N THR A 109 -7.82 15.55 -37.61
CA THR A 109 -7.77 14.09 -37.42
C THR A 109 -7.33 13.71 -36.01
N VAL A 110 -7.57 12.46 -35.61
CA VAL A 110 -7.13 11.93 -34.31
C VAL A 110 -5.60 11.93 -34.23
N GLU A 111 -4.94 11.62 -35.34
CA GLU A 111 -3.49 11.58 -35.50
C GLU A 111 -2.87 12.98 -35.41
N GLU A 112 -3.47 13.98 -36.06
CA GLU A 112 -3.03 15.38 -35.95
C GLU A 112 -3.20 15.88 -34.51
N LEU A 113 -4.34 15.61 -33.86
CA LEU A 113 -4.56 16.00 -32.48
C LEU A 113 -3.61 15.29 -31.50
N ALA A 114 -3.24 14.03 -31.79
CA ALA A 114 -2.24 13.28 -31.03
C ALA A 114 -0.85 13.91 -31.15
N ALA A 115 -0.46 14.33 -32.37
CA ALA A 115 0.81 15.02 -32.60
C ALA A 115 0.88 16.37 -31.87
N GLU A 116 -0.17 17.19 -31.95
CA GLU A 116 -0.26 18.45 -31.19
C GLU A 116 -0.19 18.22 -29.67
N THR A 117 -0.83 17.15 -29.18
CA THR A 117 -0.83 16.79 -27.77
C THR A 117 0.57 16.37 -27.31
N ALA A 118 1.27 15.56 -28.11
CA ALA A 118 2.65 15.15 -27.87
C ALA A 118 3.59 16.35 -27.81
N ASP A 119 3.48 17.29 -28.76
CA ASP A 119 4.27 18.53 -28.77
C ASP A 119 3.97 19.41 -27.54
N THR A 120 2.70 19.50 -27.15
CA THR A 120 2.27 20.21 -25.94
C THR A 120 2.89 19.60 -24.69
N TRP A 121 2.88 18.27 -24.57
CA TRP A 121 3.49 17.58 -23.43
C TRP A 121 5.00 17.71 -23.41
N LYS A 122 5.66 17.57 -24.56
CA LYS A 122 7.11 17.74 -24.71
C LYS A 122 7.56 19.13 -24.30
N LYS A 123 6.86 20.17 -24.77
CA LYS A 123 7.12 21.56 -24.39
C LYS A 123 6.81 21.79 -22.90
N GLY A 124 5.67 21.29 -22.42
CA GLY A 124 5.25 21.42 -21.02
C GLY A 124 6.25 20.80 -20.05
N LEU A 125 6.75 19.60 -20.32
CA LEU A 125 7.81 18.98 -19.51
C LEU A 125 9.09 19.80 -19.54
N ALA A 126 9.54 20.19 -20.74
CA ALA A 126 10.76 20.96 -20.91
C ALA A 126 10.71 22.30 -20.17
N ASP A 127 9.61 23.06 -20.27
CA ASP A 127 9.43 24.35 -19.59
C ASP A 127 9.58 24.24 -18.05
N TRP A 128 9.32 23.05 -17.52
CA TRP A 128 9.46 22.70 -16.11
C TRP A 128 10.75 21.94 -15.78
N GLY A 129 11.68 21.82 -16.73
CA GLY A 129 12.99 21.17 -16.55
C GLY A 129 12.93 19.65 -16.50
N GLN A 130 11.85 19.05 -17.00
CA GLN A 130 11.59 17.62 -17.02
C GLN A 130 11.69 17.07 -18.44
N ASP A 131 11.88 15.76 -18.57
CA ASP A 131 12.04 15.06 -19.83
C ASP A 131 11.45 13.64 -19.77
N GLY A 132 11.45 12.96 -20.91
CA GLY A 132 11.02 11.59 -21.05
C GLY A 132 11.82 10.59 -20.21
N ASP A 133 13.10 10.85 -19.98
CA ASP A 133 13.95 10.01 -19.12
C ASP A 133 13.46 10.02 -17.67
N ARG A 134 12.91 11.14 -17.19
CA ARG A 134 12.26 11.21 -15.87
C ARG A 134 11.04 10.30 -15.78
N ILE A 135 10.24 10.22 -16.85
CA ILE A 135 9.10 9.29 -16.95
C ILE A 135 9.59 7.85 -16.90
N ARG A 136 10.66 7.53 -17.66
CA ARG A 136 11.26 6.18 -17.68
C ARG A 136 11.74 5.77 -16.29
N ARG A 137 12.49 6.63 -15.59
CA ARG A 137 12.94 6.38 -14.21
C ARG A 137 11.78 6.11 -13.25
N MET A 138 10.69 6.88 -13.34
CA MET A 138 9.52 6.66 -12.51
C MET A 138 8.92 5.26 -12.70
N ARG A 139 8.79 4.80 -13.96
CA ARG A 139 8.27 3.46 -14.31
C ARG A 139 9.24 2.34 -13.94
N GLU A 140 10.54 2.60 -13.99
CA GLU A 140 11.58 1.67 -13.53
C GLU A 140 11.56 1.50 -12.01
N HIS A 141 11.37 2.60 -11.26
CA HIS A 141 11.38 2.62 -9.79
C HIS A 141 10.11 2.02 -9.17
N THR A 142 8.94 2.28 -9.77
CA THR A 142 7.64 1.94 -9.16
C THR A 142 6.72 1.29 -10.18
N GLU A 143 6.04 0.22 -9.78
CA GLU A 143 5.01 -0.44 -10.58
C GLU A 143 3.66 0.24 -10.36
N PHE A 144 2.89 0.44 -11.43
CA PHE A 144 1.56 1.03 -11.37
C PHE A 144 0.53 -0.03 -11.74
N SER A 145 -0.43 -0.27 -10.86
CA SER A 145 -1.49 -1.26 -11.06
C SER A 145 -2.83 -0.60 -10.84
N ILE A 146 -3.83 -0.99 -11.64
CA ILE A 146 -5.21 -0.49 -11.51
C ILE A 146 -6.17 -1.65 -11.26
N TYR A 147 -6.93 -1.52 -10.19
CA TYR A 147 -7.88 -2.49 -9.69
C TYR A 147 -9.31 -1.97 -9.81
N THR A 148 -10.22 -2.85 -10.18
CA THR A 148 -11.63 -2.57 -10.46
C THR A 148 -12.51 -3.47 -9.59
N PRO A 149 -12.61 -3.21 -8.28
CA PRO A 149 -13.44 -4.01 -7.38
C PRO A 149 -14.89 -4.07 -7.89
N GLY A 150 -15.52 -5.23 -7.77
CA GLY A 150 -16.90 -5.46 -8.25
C GLY A 150 -17.06 -5.51 -9.78
N SER A 151 -15.97 -5.54 -10.55
CA SER A 151 -16.03 -5.69 -12.01
C SER A 151 -15.07 -6.77 -12.52
N GLY A 152 -15.48 -7.50 -13.57
CA GLY A 152 -14.61 -8.42 -14.29
C GLY A 152 -13.74 -7.74 -15.36
N THR A 153 -13.97 -6.46 -15.63
CA THR A 153 -13.18 -5.66 -16.59
C THR A 153 -12.03 -4.97 -15.86
N GLY A 154 -10.80 -5.12 -16.33
CA GLY A 154 -9.60 -4.67 -15.61
C GLY A 154 -9.09 -5.74 -14.65
N GLN A 155 -8.49 -5.36 -13.52
CA GLN A 155 -7.99 -6.29 -12.52
C GLN A 155 -8.95 -6.37 -11.32
N PRO A 156 -9.70 -7.48 -11.15
CA PRO A 156 -10.67 -7.60 -10.05
C PRO A 156 -9.98 -7.76 -8.68
N VAL A 157 -10.73 -7.46 -7.62
CA VAL A 157 -10.31 -7.60 -6.22
C VAL A 157 -11.27 -8.53 -5.49
N SER A 158 -10.72 -9.58 -4.88
CA SER A 158 -11.46 -10.47 -4.01
C SER A 158 -11.56 -9.87 -2.61
N VAL A 159 -12.79 -9.67 -2.12
CA VAL A 159 -13.05 -9.13 -0.78
C VAL A 159 -13.42 -10.22 0.25
N LEU A 160 -13.69 -11.44 -0.19
CA LEU A 160 -14.17 -12.53 0.67
C LEU A 160 -13.08 -13.47 1.19
N ASP A 161 -11.83 -13.35 0.73
CA ASP A 161 -10.68 -14.06 1.31
C ASP A 161 -10.34 -13.59 2.76
N SER A 162 -11.20 -12.77 3.38
CA SER A 162 -11.07 -12.29 4.76
C SER A 162 -11.51 -13.29 5.84
N LEU A 163 -12.06 -14.44 5.46
CA LEU A 163 -12.59 -15.44 6.39
C LEU A 163 -11.57 -16.53 6.74
N GLN A 164 -10.38 -16.49 6.14
CA GLN A 164 -9.27 -17.40 6.47
C GLN A 164 -8.76 -17.18 7.89
N ALA A 165 -8.43 -18.27 8.57
CA ALA A 165 -7.86 -18.24 9.90
C ALA A 165 -6.47 -17.56 9.87
N PRO A 166 -6.19 -16.65 10.79
CA PRO A 166 -4.86 -16.05 10.88
C PRO A 166 -3.85 -17.07 11.41
N GLY A 167 -2.56 -16.86 11.16
CA GLY A 167 -1.51 -17.75 11.66
C GLY A 167 -1.44 -17.80 13.19
N ASP A 168 -0.82 -18.87 13.72
CA ASP A 168 -0.77 -19.20 15.16
C ASP A 168 -0.34 -18.03 16.06
N GLU A 169 0.60 -17.19 15.62
CA GLU A 169 1.08 -16.02 16.37
C GLU A 169 -0.04 -15.01 16.69
N VAL A 170 -1.01 -14.86 15.77
CA VAL A 170 -2.13 -13.94 15.91
C VAL A 170 -3.26 -14.57 16.72
N ILE A 171 -3.46 -15.89 16.61
CA ILE A 171 -4.46 -16.62 17.40
C ILE A 171 -4.15 -16.53 18.90
N ILE A 172 -2.86 -16.47 19.27
CA ILE A 172 -2.41 -16.35 20.67
C ILE A 172 -2.67 -14.94 21.24
N ASP A 173 -2.74 -13.90 20.40
CA ASP A 173 -3.03 -12.53 20.80
C ASP A 173 -4.54 -12.24 20.73
N ASP A 174 -5.24 -12.43 21.85
CA ASP A 174 -6.69 -12.25 21.95
C ASP A 174 -7.16 -10.84 21.53
N GLU A 175 -6.35 -9.79 21.70
CA GLU A 175 -6.73 -8.42 21.33
C GLU A 175 -6.67 -8.23 19.80
N VAL A 176 -5.59 -8.69 19.17
CA VAL A 176 -5.43 -8.64 17.71
C VAL A 176 -6.46 -9.55 17.02
N LEU A 177 -6.67 -10.76 17.55
CA LEU A 177 -7.66 -11.70 17.04
C LEU A 177 -9.07 -11.10 17.08
N ALA A 178 -9.47 -10.53 18.22
CA ALA A 178 -10.79 -9.90 18.35
C ALA A 178 -10.97 -8.72 17.39
N GLU A 179 -9.92 -7.91 17.16
CA GLU A 179 -9.99 -6.82 16.19
C GLU A 179 -10.18 -7.33 14.75
N MET A 180 -9.43 -8.36 14.35
CA MET A 180 -9.55 -8.96 13.02
C MET A 180 -10.93 -9.55 12.79
N VAL A 181 -11.48 -10.29 13.77
CA VAL A 181 -12.84 -10.84 13.72
C VAL A 181 -13.86 -9.70 13.58
N ASN A 182 -13.76 -8.68 14.42
CA ASN A 182 -14.68 -7.53 14.38
C ASN A 182 -14.66 -6.84 13.01
N SER A 183 -13.48 -6.66 12.42
CA SER A 183 -13.32 -6.05 11.10
C SER A 183 -13.90 -6.91 9.99
N ALA A 184 -13.66 -8.22 10.00
CA ALA A 184 -14.20 -9.16 9.02
C ALA A 184 -15.74 -9.18 9.07
N VAL A 185 -16.31 -9.32 10.28
CA VAL A 185 -17.76 -9.38 10.48
C VAL A 185 -18.44 -8.07 10.15
N SER A 186 -17.87 -6.94 10.56
CA SER A 186 -18.43 -5.62 10.22
C SER A 186 -18.47 -5.39 8.71
N SER A 187 -17.43 -5.85 8.00
CA SER A 187 -17.40 -5.76 6.54
C SER A 187 -18.46 -6.65 5.90
N LEU A 188 -18.59 -7.90 6.36
CA LEU A 188 -19.60 -8.84 5.87
C LEU A 188 -21.04 -8.35 6.12
N LEU A 189 -21.32 -7.76 7.28
CA LEU A 189 -22.67 -7.25 7.58
C LEU A 189 -23.03 -6.03 6.75
N VAL A 190 -22.07 -5.16 6.45
CA VAL A 190 -22.26 -4.03 5.53
C VAL A 190 -22.59 -4.56 4.12
N LEU A 191 -21.97 -5.67 3.68
CA LEU A 191 -22.20 -6.30 2.37
C LEU A 191 -23.67 -6.71 2.16
N VAL A 192 -24.33 -7.18 3.22
CA VAL A 192 -25.76 -7.55 3.19
C VAL A 192 -26.70 -6.42 3.61
N GLY A 193 -26.21 -5.17 3.67
CA GLY A 193 -27.00 -4.00 4.00
C GLY A 193 -27.33 -3.83 5.49
N ILE A 194 -26.67 -4.56 6.39
CA ILE A 194 -26.91 -4.51 7.83
C ILE A 194 -25.91 -3.56 8.50
N LYS A 195 -26.41 -2.44 9.04
CA LYS A 195 -25.63 -1.55 9.91
C LYS A 195 -25.60 -2.13 11.33
N ALA A 196 -24.49 -2.77 11.68
CA ALA A 196 -24.33 -3.46 12.96
C ALA A 196 -23.26 -2.82 13.85
N ASP A 197 -23.61 -2.56 15.11
CA ASP A 197 -22.66 -2.19 16.16
C ASP A 197 -22.04 -3.46 16.78
N PRO A 198 -20.69 -3.59 16.86
CA PRO A 198 -20.03 -4.80 17.37
C PRO A 198 -20.44 -5.25 18.77
N LEU A 199 -20.87 -4.31 19.62
CA LEU A 199 -21.22 -4.60 21.01
C LEU A 199 -22.72 -4.77 21.23
N LYS A 200 -23.56 -4.34 20.29
CA LYS A 200 -25.03 -4.30 20.47
C LYS A 200 -25.80 -5.16 19.46
N SER A 201 -25.25 -5.37 18.27
CA SER A 201 -25.95 -6.11 17.22
C SER A 201 -25.85 -7.62 17.47
N ARG A 202 -27.02 -8.27 17.56
CA ARG A 202 -27.12 -9.73 17.73
C ARG A 202 -26.48 -10.48 16.55
N GLN A 203 -26.65 -9.96 15.33
CA GLN A 203 -26.04 -10.50 14.11
C GLN A 203 -24.50 -10.46 14.18
N HIS A 204 -23.96 -9.32 14.61
CA HIS A 204 -22.51 -9.13 14.71
C HIS A 204 -21.90 -10.03 15.78
N ILE A 205 -22.52 -10.09 16.97
CA ILE A 205 -22.07 -10.95 18.06
C ILE A 205 -22.10 -12.42 17.63
N LEU A 206 -23.15 -12.86 16.94
CA LEU A 206 -23.25 -14.24 16.44
C LEU A 206 -22.11 -14.56 15.46
N LEU A 207 -21.97 -13.76 14.40
CA LEU A 207 -20.96 -13.98 13.37
C LEU A 207 -19.54 -13.90 13.94
N SER A 208 -19.29 -12.98 14.87
CA SER A 208 -18.00 -12.86 15.56
C SER A 208 -17.70 -14.10 16.39
N SER A 209 -18.70 -14.62 17.09
CA SER A 209 -18.55 -15.85 17.88
C SER A 209 -18.29 -17.07 16.99
N ILE A 210 -18.92 -17.14 15.81
CA ILE A 210 -18.67 -18.21 14.83
C ILE A 210 -17.23 -18.12 14.30
N LEU A 211 -16.82 -16.97 13.78
CA LEU A 211 -15.46 -16.79 13.26
C LEU A 211 -14.41 -17.10 14.33
N LEU A 212 -14.59 -16.59 15.55
CA LEU A 212 -13.66 -16.84 16.65
C LEU A 212 -13.57 -18.32 17.04
N ALA A 213 -14.69 -19.07 16.98
CA ALA A 213 -14.70 -20.49 17.28
C ALA A 213 -13.91 -21.32 16.26
N HIS A 214 -14.03 -20.99 14.97
CA HIS A 214 -13.29 -21.64 13.88
C HIS A 214 -11.81 -21.22 13.88
N TRP A 215 -11.52 -19.92 13.93
CA TRP A 215 -10.15 -19.40 13.89
C TRP A 215 -9.29 -19.88 15.08
N ARG A 216 -9.87 -20.05 16.27
CA ARG A 216 -9.14 -20.62 17.42
C ARG A 216 -8.72 -22.08 17.24
N LYS A 217 -9.32 -22.79 16.29
CA LYS A 217 -8.94 -24.14 15.89
C LYS A 217 -8.04 -24.17 14.65
N GLY A 218 -7.69 -23.00 14.10
CA GLY A 218 -7.00 -22.90 12.82
C GLY A 218 -7.85 -23.39 11.64
N GLU A 219 -9.17 -23.34 11.77
CA GLU A 219 -10.12 -23.72 10.71
C GLU A 219 -10.41 -22.48 9.84
N ASP A 220 -10.07 -22.58 8.56
CA ASP A 220 -10.47 -21.59 7.56
C ASP A 220 -11.99 -21.64 7.35
N LEU A 221 -12.59 -20.47 7.14
CA LEU A 221 -13.98 -20.37 6.74
C LEU A 221 -14.07 -19.84 5.32
N ASP A 222 -14.94 -20.45 4.53
CA ASP A 222 -15.53 -19.81 3.36
C ASP A 222 -16.97 -19.36 3.67
N LEU A 223 -17.60 -18.67 2.73
CA LEU A 223 -18.95 -18.15 2.92
C LEU A 223 -19.99 -19.27 3.03
N GLU A 224 -19.77 -20.40 2.38
CA GLU A 224 -20.67 -21.57 2.39
C GLU A 224 -20.68 -22.22 3.77
N THR A 225 -19.50 -22.44 4.34
CA THR A 225 -19.30 -22.96 5.70
C THR A 225 -19.78 -21.98 6.76
N LEU A 226 -19.60 -20.68 6.53
CA LEU A 226 -20.14 -19.63 7.41
C LEU A 226 -21.67 -19.65 7.42
N ILE A 227 -22.33 -19.73 6.25
CA ILE A 227 -23.79 -19.84 6.15
C ILE A 227 -24.29 -21.08 6.89
N GLY A 228 -23.63 -22.23 6.69
CA GLY A 228 -23.91 -23.46 7.43
C GLY A 228 -23.76 -23.26 8.94
N SER A 229 -22.70 -22.58 9.37
CA SER A 229 -22.42 -22.28 10.78
C SER A 229 -23.39 -21.25 11.38
N VAL A 230 -24.02 -20.37 10.59
CA VAL A 230 -25.09 -19.49 11.09
C VAL A 230 -26.35 -20.29 11.38
N VAL A 231 -26.71 -21.22 10.49
CA VAL A 231 -27.86 -22.11 10.67
C VAL A 231 -27.63 -23.10 11.81
N LYS A 232 -26.40 -23.59 11.97
CA LYS A 232 -26.00 -24.52 13.04
C LYS A 232 -24.66 -24.09 13.67
N PRO A 233 -24.67 -23.12 14.61
CA PRO A 233 -23.45 -22.65 15.26
C PRO A 233 -22.74 -23.75 16.05
N PRO A 234 -21.40 -23.70 16.16
CA PRO A 234 -20.61 -24.69 16.91
C PRO A 234 -20.73 -24.53 18.43
N PHE A 235 -21.71 -23.77 18.92
CA PHE A 235 -21.97 -23.48 20.33
C PHE A 235 -23.47 -23.35 20.60
N ASP A 236 -23.90 -23.64 21.82
CA ASP A 236 -25.29 -23.62 22.26
C ASP A 236 -25.66 -22.37 23.09
N ARG A 237 -24.68 -21.51 23.39
CA ARG A 237 -24.83 -20.29 24.21
C ARG A 237 -23.98 -19.13 23.68
N VAL A 238 -24.45 -17.91 23.91
CA VAL A 238 -23.70 -16.67 23.69
C VAL A 238 -23.63 -15.91 25.01
N GLY A 239 -22.43 -15.80 25.58
CA GLY A 239 -22.26 -15.34 26.95
C GLY A 239 -23.02 -16.24 27.93
N VAL A 240 -23.94 -15.67 28.71
CA VAL A 240 -24.75 -16.41 29.70
C VAL A 240 -26.08 -16.93 29.13
N PHE A 241 -26.48 -16.51 27.93
CA PHE A 241 -27.79 -16.80 27.38
C PHE A 241 -27.75 -18.02 26.43
N PRO A 242 -28.75 -18.92 26.48
CA PRO A 242 -28.97 -19.92 25.45
C PRO A 242 -29.12 -19.28 24.07
N LEU A 243 -28.54 -19.92 23.05
CA LEU A 243 -28.54 -19.39 21.68
C LEU A 243 -29.97 -19.15 21.18
N GLU A 244 -30.91 -20.05 21.45
CA GLU A 244 -32.31 -19.87 21.02
C GLU A 244 -33.02 -18.69 21.68
N SER A 245 -32.59 -18.29 22.88
CA SER A 245 -33.14 -17.09 23.53
C SER A 245 -32.46 -15.82 23.02
N PHE A 246 -31.17 -15.89 22.67
CA PHE A 246 -30.41 -14.74 22.18
C PHE A 246 -30.72 -14.42 20.72
N TYR A 247 -30.65 -15.41 19.83
CA TYR A 247 -30.84 -15.28 18.40
C TYR A 247 -31.53 -16.56 17.84
N PRO A 248 -32.88 -16.57 17.81
CA PRO A 248 -33.69 -17.75 17.48
C PRO A 248 -33.38 -18.36 16.10
N GLN A 249 -33.72 -19.63 15.91
CA GLN A 249 -33.53 -20.33 14.63
C GLN A 249 -34.15 -19.60 13.42
N THR A 250 -35.29 -18.94 13.58
CA THR A 250 -35.93 -18.14 12.52
C THR A 250 -35.05 -16.96 12.10
N ASP A 251 -34.54 -16.21 13.07
CA ASP A 251 -33.65 -15.05 12.84
C ASP A 251 -32.32 -15.53 12.23
N ARG A 252 -31.81 -16.70 12.65
CA ARG A 252 -30.62 -17.34 12.07
C ARG A 252 -30.82 -17.71 10.62
N MET A 253 -31.98 -18.28 10.27
CA MET A 253 -32.31 -18.64 8.90
C MET A 253 -32.46 -17.39 8.01
N GLU A 254 -33.04 -16.31 8.52
CA GLU A 254 -33.13 -15.03 7.82
C GLU A 254 -31.73 -14.44 7.53
N LEU A 255 -30.84 -14.44 8.52
CA LEU A 255 -29.45 -14.00 8.33
C LEU A 255 -28.69 -14.88 7.33
N ALA A 256 -28.87 -16.21 7.41
CA ALA A 256 -28.27 -17.16 6.47
C ALA A 256 -28.76 -16.92 5.03
N MET A 257 -30.05 -16.64 4.84
CA MET A 257 -30.62 -16.25 3.54
C MET A 257 -30.02 -14.95 3.01
N LEU A 258 -29.85 -13.93 3.86
CA LEU A 258 -29.20 -12.67 3.48
C LEU A 258 -27.75 -12.89 3.04
N LEU A 259 -26.99 -13.72 3.75
CA LEU A 259 -25.63 -14.08 3.37
C LEU A 259 -25.60 -14.91 2.08
N ASN A 260 -26.54 -15.84 1.90
CA ASN A 260 -26.67 -16.62 0.67
C ASN A 260 -26.95 -15.75 -0.56
N ASN A 261 -27.63 -14.60 -0.39
CA ASN A 261 -27.83 -13.66 -1.50
C ASN A 261 -26.49 -13.14 -2.06
N ILE A 262 -25.40 -13.11 -1.29
CA ILE A 262 -24.06 -12.78 -1.80
C ILE A 262 -23.58 -13.85 -2.78
N LEU A 263 -23.81 -15.14 -2.48
CA LEU A 263 -23.42 -16.26 -3.34
C LEU A 263 -24.30 -16.36 -4.60
N ALA A 264 -25.60 -16.17 -4.42
CA ALA A 264 -26.60 -16.30 -5.46
C ALA A 264 -26.67 -15.09 -6.39
N SER A 265 -26.24 -13.91 -5.95
CA SER A 265 -26.30 -12.68 -6.75
C SER A 265 -25.19 -12.64 -7.81
N PRO A 266 -25.55 -12.53 -9.10
CA PRO A 266 -24.57 -12.34 -10.17
C PRO A 266 -23.70 -11.09 -9.97
N SER A 267 -24.25 -10.02 -9.38
CA SER A 267 -23.53 -8.78 -9.09
C SER A 267 -22.40 -8.99 -8.06
N PHE A 268 -22.55 -9.94 -7.14
CA PHE A 268 -21.53 -10.25 -6.13
C PHE A 268 -20.49 -11.28 -6.59
N ALA A 269 -20.74 -12.00 -7.69
CA ALA A 269 -19.75 -12.95 -8.24
C ALA A 269 -18.41 -12.27 -8.60
N ALA A 270 -18.44 -11.02 -9.05
CA ALA A 270 -17.24 -10.25 -9.38
C ALA A 270 -16.39 -9.88 -8.14
N TRP A 271 -17.01 -9.79 -6.95
CA TRP A 271 -16.35 -9.45 -5.69
C TRP A 271 -15.61 -10.65 -5.05
N ARG A 272 -15.81 -11.85 -5.59
CA ARG A 272 -15.18 -13.10 -5.14
C ARG A 272 -13.97 -13.50 -5.99
N LYS A 273 -13.74 -12.80 -7.09
CA LYS A 273 -12.68 -13.13 -8.05
C LYS A 273 -11.60 -12.06 -7.99
N GLY A 274 -10.38 -12.44 -8.36
CA GLY A 274 -9.27 -11.52 -8.48
C GLY A 274 -8.29 -11.59 -7.32
N VAL A 275 -7.49 -10.53 -7.18
CA VAL A 275 -6.43 -10.48 -6.18
C VAL A 275 -7.04 -10.32 -4.79
N PRO A 276 -6.67 -11.14 -3.80
CA PRO A 276 -7.12 -10.98 -2.42
C PRO A 276 -6.81 -9.58 -1.89
N LEU A 277 -7.70 -9.01 -1.08
CA LEU A 277 -7.48 -7.70 -0.47
C LEU A 277 -6.45 -7.75 0.67
N ASP A 278 -5.18 -7.98 0.32
CA ASP A 278 -4.01 -8.00 1.21
C ASP A 278 -3.12 -6.77 1.00
N ILE A 279 -2.86 -6.03 2.08
CA ILE A 279 -2.15 -4.74 2.01
C ILE A 279 -0.67 -4.90 1.65
N ASP A 280 0.00 -5.96 2.12
CA ASP A 280 1.43 -6.16 1.84
C ASP A 280 1.65 -6.34 0.33
N SER A 281 0.82 -7.16 -0.32
CA SER A 281 0.86 -7.40 -1.77
C SER A 281 0.56 -6.17 -2.66
N PHE A 282 -0.17 -5.18 -2.12
CA PHE A 282 -0.45 -3.92 -2.82
C PHE A 282 0.62 -2.85 -2.61
N LEU A 283 1.52 -3.02 -1.63
CA LEU A 283 2.60 -2.07 -1.41
C LEU A 283 3.87 -2.48 -2.16
N TYR A 284 4.14 -3.78 -2.30
CA TYR A 284 5.35 -4.27 -2.96
C TYR A 284 5.05 -5.46 -3.88
N THR A 285 5.82 -5.58 -4.97
CA THR A 285 5.90 -6.80 -5.78
C THR A 285 6.65 -7.89 -5.01
N LYS A 286 6.59 -9.13 -5.52
CA LYS A 286 7.39 -10.24 -4.99
C LYS A 286 8.88 -9.94 -5.03
N GLU A 287 9.32 -9.27 -6.09
CA GLU A 287 10.71 -8.83 -6.29
C GLU A 287 11.08 -7.60 -5.43
N GLY A 288 10.18 -7.12 -4.58
CA GLY A 288 10.40 -5.99 -3.69
C GLY A 288 10.30 -4.61 -4.33
N LYS A 289 9.74 -4.51 -5.55
CA LYS A 289 9.52 -3.22 -6.21
C LYS A 289 8.29 -2.52 -5.60
N PRO A 290 8.36 -1.23 -5.23
CA PRO A 290 7.20 -0.52 -4.68
C PRO A 290 6.09 -0.39 -5.72
N ARG A 291 4.84 -0.40 -5.24
CA ARG A 291 3.63 -0.32 -6.05
C ARG A 291 2.82 0.94 -5.77
N HIS A 292 2.25 1.49 -6.84
CA HIS A 292 1.15 2.46 -6.81
C HIS A 292 -0.10 1.72 -7.28
N CYS A 293 -0.95 1.33 -6.32
CA CYS A 293 -2.16 0.57 -6.57
C CYS A 293 -3.38 1.50 -6.56
N ILE A 294 -3.99 1.66 -7.72
CA ILE A 294 -5.16 2.52 -7.94
C ILE A 294 -6.42 1.65 -7.87
N PHE A 295 -7.28 1.93 -6.91
CA PHE A 295 -8.60 1.33 -6.80
C PHE A 295 -9.61 2.27 -7.46
N SER A 296 -9.91 2.01 -8.73
CA SER A 296 -10.95 2.73 -9.47
C SER A 296 -12.32 2.23 -9.01
N ILE A 297 -13.08 3.10 -8.36
CA ILE A 297 -14.44 2.81 -7.88
C ILE A 297 -15.50 3.67 -8.57
N ALA A 298 -15.13 4.35 -9.65
CA ALA A 298 -16.02 5.23 -10.41
C ALA A 298 -17.22 4.48 -11.03
N HIS A 299 -17.09 3.19 -11.37
CA HIS A 299 -18.17 2.37 -11.93
C HIS A 299 -19.17 1.84 -10.88
N LEU A 300 -18.82 1.88 -9.61
CA LEU A 300 -19.64 1.34 -8.52
C LEU A 300 -20.76 2.30 -8.10
N GLY A 301 -21.86 1.75 -7.59
CA GLY A 301 -22.90 2.52 -6.92
C GLY A 301 -22.43 3.07 -5.57
N ASP A 302 -23.11 4.09 -5.02
CA ASP A 302 -22.66 4.76 -3.78
C ASP A 302 -22.54 3.81 -2.57
N GLU A 303 -23.44 2.84 -2.45
CA GLU A 303 -23.38 1.83 -1.38
C GLU A 303 -22.17 0.90 -1.53
N GLU A 304 -21.91 0.43 -2.76
CA GLU A 304 -20.76 -0.44 -3.09
C GLU A 304 -19.43 0.30 -2.90
N ARG A 305 -19.36 1.58 -3.30
CA ARG A 305 -18.20 2.44 -3.05
C ARG A 305 -17.93 2.59 -1.55
N MET A 306 -18.96 2.93 -0.77
CA MET A 306 -18.85 3.07 0.67
C MET A 306 -18.40 1.77 1.33
N PHE A 307 -18.95 0.64 0.88
CA PHE A 307 -18.56 -0.69 1.34
C PHE A 307 -17.06 -0.95 1.07
N PHE A 308 -16.61 -0.83 -0.18
CA PHE A 308 -15.23 -1.11 -0.54
C PHE A 308 -14.24 -0.21 0.21
N VAL A 309 -14.51 1.09 0.28
CA VAL A 309 -13.66 2.04 1.01
C VAL A 309 -13.59 1.68 2.49
N THR A 310 -14.72 1.33 3.12
CA THR A 310 -14.74 0.93 4.53
C THR A 310 -13.87 -0.30 4.79
N LEU A 311 -13.99 -1.32 3.93
CA LEU A 311 -13.21 -2.54 4.02
C LEU A 311 -11.71 -2.27 3.83
N LEU A 312 -11.34 -1.52 2.78
CA LEU A 312 -9.95 -1.16 2.48
C LEU A 312 -9.30 -0.40 3.64
N LEU A 313 -9.98 0.60 4.21
CA LEU A 313 -9.47 1.35 5.37
C LEU A 313 -9.34 0.47 6.62
N GLY A 314 -10.25 -0.49 6.82
CA GLY A 314 -10.17 -1.48 7.90
C GLY A 314 -8.94 -2.39 7.75
N ARG A 315 -8.70 -2.91 6.55
CA ARG A 315 -7.50 -3.72 6.24
C ARG A 315 -6.21 -2.93 6.44
N LEU A 316 -6.20 -1.67 5.98
CA LEU A 316 -5.06 -0.78 6.16
C LEU A 316 -4.77 -0.48 7.65
N LEU A 317 -5.82 -0.30 8.47
CA LEU A 317 -5.69 -0.14 9.92
C LEU A 317 -5.07 -1.38 10.58
N GLY A 318 -5.58 -2.57 10.27
CA GLY A 318 -5.04 -3.83 10.81
C GLY A 318 -3.59 -4.04 10.39
N TRP A 319 -3.28 -3.80 9.11
CA TRP A 319 -1.91 -3.83 8.61
C TRP A 319 -1.01 -2.85 9.37
N MET A 320 -1.44 -1.60 9.55
CA MET A 320 -0.68 -0.53 10.21
C MET A 320 -0.31 -0.90 11.65
N ARG A 321 -1.22 -1.51 12.42
CA ARG A 321 -0.98 -1.89 13.82
C ARG A 321 0.09 -2.97 13.99
N ARG A 322 0.26 -3.84 12.98
CA ARG A 322 1.30 -4.88 12.96
C ARG A 322 2.69 -4.31 12.62
N GLN A 323 2.76 -3.06 12.18
CA GLN A 323 4.01 -2.46 11.75
C GLN A 323 4.84 -1.93 12.93
N PRO A 324 6.18 -1.99 12.86
CA PRO A 324 7.01 -1.26 13.80
C PRO A 324 6.80 0.25 13.60
N GLY A 325 6.89 1.01 14.70
CA GLY A 325 6.86 2.46 14.64
C GLY A 325 8.01 3.00 13.77
N SER A 326 7.75 4.07 13.02
CA SER A 326 8.73 4.69 12.12
C SER A 326 8.51 6.20 12.05
N SER A 327 9.61 6.95 12.02
CA SER A 327 9.61 8.39 11.73
C SER A 327 9.72 8.71 10.24
N SER A 328 10.03 7.71 9.41
CA SER A 328 10.14 7.85 7.96
C SER A 328 8.79 7.66 7.26
N LEU A 329 8.61 8.28 6.10
CA LEU A 329 7.44 8.00 5.28
C LEU A 329 7.60 6.63 4.62
N ARG A 330 6.78 5.67 5.03
CA ARG A 330 6.80 4.29 4.53
C ARG A 330 5.95 4.14 3.28
N CYS A 331 4.72 4.63 3.33
CA CYS A 331 3.74 4.53 2.26
C CYS A 331 2.72 5.67 2.33
N LEU A 332 1.98 5.85 1.25
CA LEU A 332 0.90 6.83 1.16
C LEU A 332 -0.46 6.13 0.97
N LEU A 333 -1.47 6.61 1.69
CA LEU A 333 -2.86 6.48 1.29
C LEU A 333 -3.26 7.80 0.62
N TYR A 334 -3.63 7.76 -0.65
CA TYR A 334 -4.22 8.89 -1.35
C TYR A 334 -5.69 8.61 -1.63
N MET A 335 -6.56 9.58 -1.39
CA MET A 335 -7.97 9.48 -1.77
C MET A 335 -8.40 10.74 -2.51
N ASP A 336 -8.76 10.58 -3.78
CA ASP A 336 -9.42 11.66 -4.50
C ASP A 336 -10.87 11.78 -4.03
N GLU A 337 -11.35 13.02 -3.92
CA GLU A 337 -12.69 13.36 -3.46
C GLU A 337 -13.20 12.58 -2.23
N ILE A 338 -12.77 13.02 -1.04
CA ILE A 338 -13.21 12.44 0.24
C ILE A 338 -14.67 12.78 0.62
N PHE A 339 -15.35 13.64 -0.15
CA PHE A 339 -16.74 14.03 0.10
C PHE A 339 -17.68 12.81 0.19
N GLY A 340 -18.62 12.83 1.14
CA GLY A 340 -19.53 11.73 1.42
C GLY A 340 -18.98 10.65 2.36
N TYR A 341 -17.66 10.41 2.35
CA TYR A 341 -17.00 9.42 3.23
C TYR A 341 -16.60 10.00 4.59
N PHE A 342 -16.41 11.32 4.67
CA PHE A 342 -15.93 12.00 5.87
C PHE A 342 -16.71 13.28 6.25
N PRO A 343 -18.06 13.23 6.33
CA PRO A 343 -18.90 14.39 6.61
C PRO A 343 -18.78 14.86 8.06
N PRO A 344 -19.09 16.14 8.37
CA PRO A 344 -18.93 16.71 9.72
C PRO A 344 -19.92 16.14 10.75
N SER A 345 -21.20 15.96 10.37
CA SER A 345 -22.28 15.55 11.28
C SER A 345 -22.67 14.08 11.16
N ALA A 346 -22.73 13.57 9.93
CA ALA A 346 -23.05 12.16 9.69
C ALA A 346 -21.88 11.23 10.08
N ASN A 347 -22.22 9.95 10.30
CA ASN A 347 -21.25 8.93 10.70
C ASN A 347 -21.31 7.71 9.75
N PRO A 348 -20.90 7.86 8.48
CA PRO A 348 -20.83 6.75 7.55
C PRO A 348 -19.79 5.71 8.00
N PRO A 349 -19.89 4.44 7.58
CA PRO A 349 -19.02 3.36 8.06
C PRO A 349 -17.51 3.65 7.92
N ALA A 350 -17.09 4.25 6.80
CA ALA A 350 -15.69 4.59 6.53
C ALA A 350 -15.10 5.64 7.50
N LYS A 351 -15.95 6.51 8.09
CA LYS A 351 -15.50 7.68 8.87
C LYS A 351 -14.69 7.28 10.10
N LYS A 352 -15.13 6.26 10.85
CA LYS A 352 -14.45 5.81 12.07
C LYS A 352 -13.03 5.32 11.75
N ALA A 353 -12.88 4.53 10.69
CA ALA A 353 -11.58 4.02 10.27
C ALA A 353 -10.64 5.15 9.83
N MET A 354 -11.14 6.07 8.98
CA MET A 354 -10.38 7.24 8.55
C MET A 354 -9.93 8.13 9.72
N MET A 355 -10.80 8.35 10.72
CA MET A 355 -10.45 9.11 11.94
C MET A 355 -9.33 8.45 12.75
N LEU A 356 -9.31 7.12 12.85
CA LEU A 356 -8.27 6.38 13.56
C LEU A 356 -6.95 6.46 12.80
N LEU A 357 -6.99 6.28 11.48
CA LEU A 357 -5.82 6.42 10.61
C LEU A 357 -5.20 7.82 10.75
N LEU A 358 -5.97 8.90 10.60
CA LEU A 358 -5.47 10.28 10.75
C LEU A 358 -4.88 10.60 12.14
N LYS A 359 -5.24 9.85 13.18
CA LYS A 359 -4.70 10.06 14.54
C LYS A 359 -3.44 9.24 14.81
N GLN A 360 -3.36 8.03 14.26
CA GLN A 360 -2.36 7.04 14.66
C GLN A 360 -1.31 6.77 13.58
N ALA A 361 -1.66 6.90 12.29
CA ALA A 361 -0.83 6.50 11.17
C ALA A 361 0.55 7.19 11.10
N ARG A 362 0.64 8.43 11.61
CA ARG A 362 1.91 9.16 11.76
C ARG A 362 2.99 8.34 12.48
N ALA A 363 2.62 7.59 13.53
CA ALA A 363 3.58 6.84 14.33
C ALA A 363 4.16 5.61 13.59
N PHE A 364 3.49 5.16 12.53
CA PHE A 364 3.85 3.98 11.75
C PHE A 364 4.40 4.33 10.36
N GLY A 365 4.59 5.62 10.06
CA GLY A 365 5.08 6.09 8.76
C GLY A 365 4.06 6.01 7.63
N LEU A 366 2.76 5.86 7.91
CA LEU A 366 1.70 5.92 6.91
C LEU A 366 1.21 7.36 6.74
N GLY A 367 1.55 7.98 5.59
CA GLY A 367 1.04 9.30 5.22
C GLY A 367 -0.33 9.18 4.56
N ILE A 368 -1.21 10.18 4.78
CA ILE A 368 -2.56 10.19 4.21
C ILE A 368 -2.73 11.50 3.48
N VAL A 369 -3.12 11.47 2.21
CA VAL A 369 -3.38 12.66 1.41
C VAL A 369 -4.82 12.62 0.93
N LEU A 370 -5.61 13.59 1.37
CA LEU A 370 -7.03 13.70 1.04
C LEU A 370 -7.26 14.87 0.09
N SER A 371 -8.01 14.66 -0.98
CA SER A 371 -8.45 15.72 -1.90
C SER A 371 -9.95 15.94 -1.77
N THR A 372 -10.40 17.19 -1.83
CA THR A 372 -11.85 17.49 -1.98
C THR A 372 -12.12 18.78 -2.71
N GLN A 373 -13.25 18.82 -3.41
CA GLN A 373 -13.85 20.03 -3.96
C GLN A 373 -14.69 20.81 -2.94
N ASN A 374 -15.17 20.14 -1.89
CA ASN A 374 -16.17 20.65 -0.94
C ASN A 374 -15.60 20.72 0.48
N PRO A 375 -14.74 21.72 0.79
CA PRO A 375 -14.07 21.81 2.09
C PRO A 375 -15.08 21.98 3.26
N VAL A 376 -16.25 22.57 2.99
CA VAL A 376 -17.30 22.80 3.97
C VAL A 376 -17.90 21.50 4.50
N ASP A 377 -17.89 20.42 3.73
CA ASP A 377 -18.55 19.18 4.11
C ASP A 377 -17.57 18.13 4.63
N LEU A 378 -16.46 18.56 5.25
CA LEU A 378 -15.50 17.70 5.91
C LEU A 378 -15.53 17.79 7.44
N ASP A 379 -15.22 16.68 8.12
CA ASP A 379 -15.01 16.66 9.56
C ASP A 379 -13.68 17.32 9.95
N TYR A 380 -13.77 18.53 10.48
CA TYR A 380 -12.62 19.33 10.89
C TYR A 380 -11.85 18.77 12.10
N LYS A 381 -12.47 17.92 12.94
CA LYS A 381 -11.75 17.24 14.03
C LYS A 381 -10.77 16.21 13.46
N GLY A 382 -11.07 15.65 12.29
CA GLY A 382 -10.13 14.82 11.55
C GLY A 382 -9.03 15.67 10.92
N LEU A 383 -9.41 16.73 10.21
CA LEU A 383 -8.48 17.61 9.50
C LEU A 383 -7.48 18.33 10.42
N SER A 384 -7.80 18.55 11.70
CA SER A 384 -6.84 19.14 12.65
C SER A 384 -5.59 18.28 12.88
N ASN A 385 -5.62 16.99 12.52
CA ASN A 385 -4.44 16.11 12.57
C ASN A 385 -3.54 16.23 11.33
N ILE A 386 -3.97 17.01 10.32
CA ILE A 386 -3.25 17.18 9.06
C ILE A 386 -2.28 18.37 9.18
N GLY A 387 -1.00 18.08 8.98
CA GLY A 387 0.10 19.04 9.06
C GLY A 387 0.46 19.72 7.75
N THR A 388 -0.16 19.34 6.62
CA THR A 388 0.13 19.91 5.29
C THR A 388 -1.14 20.24 4.54
N TRP A 389 -1.31 21.51 4.17
CA TRP A 389 -2.51 22.03 3.53
C TRP A 389 -2.13 22.68 2.20
N PHE A 390 -2.65 22.15 1.11
CA PHE A 390 -2.58 22.72 -0.22
C PHE A 390 -3.92 23.35 -0.56
N ILE A 391 -3.98 24.67 -0.59
CA ILE A 391 -5.23 25.41 -0.73
C ILE A 391 -5.22 26.12 -2.08
N GLY A 392 -5.97 25.56 -3.02
CA GLY A 392 -6.25 26.19 -4.30
C GLY A 392 -7.37 27.21 -4.19
N ARG A 393 -7.85 27.68 -5.34
CA ARG A 393 -8.93 28.67 -5.40
C ARG A 393 -10.19 28.19 -4.66
N LEU A 394 -10.78 29.09 -3.86
CA LEU A 394 -12.03 28.91 -3.11
C LEU A 394 -13.08 29.95 -3.53
N GLN A 395 -14.33 29.52 -3.76
CA GLN A 395 -15.36 30.34 -4.40
C GLN A 395 -16.13 31.16 -3.36
N THR A 396 -16.55 30.52 -2.27
CA THR A 396 -17.45 31.14 -1.30
C THR A 396 -16.69 31.65 -0.08
N ARG A 397 -17.24 32.70 0.56
CA ARG A 397 -16.70 33.20 1.85
C ARG A 397 -16.78 32.14 2.95
N GLN A 398 -17.77 31.26 2.89
CA GLN A 398 -17.94 30.18 3.85
C GLN A 398 -16.79 29.18 3.73
N ASP A 399 -16.43 28.76 2.51
CA ASP A 399 -15.27 27.88 2.27
C ASP A 399 -13.98 28.51 2.84
N GLN A 400 -13.75 29.79 2.53
CA GLN A 400 -12.56 30.51 2.97
C GLN A 400 -12.48 30.61 4.49
N ASP A 401 -13.56 31.01 5.15
CA ASP A 401 -13.61 31.15 6.61
C ASP A 401 -13.42 29.80 7.31
N ARG A 402 -13.95 28.72 6.72
CA ARG A 402 -13.83 27.38 7.30
C ARG A 402 -12.44 26.78 7.12
N VAL A 403 -11.81 26.99 5.95
CA VAL A 403 -10.40 26.63 5.72
C VAL A 403 -9.47 27.40 6.67
N LEU A 404 -9.69 28.71 6.85
CA LEU A 404 -8.93 29.52 7.80
C LEU A 404 -9.03 29.00 9.24
N ALA A 405 -10.23 28.61 9.68
CA ALA A 405 -10.43 28.02 11.01
C ALA A 405 -9.62 26.72 11.20
N GLY A 406 -9.49 25.90 10.14
CA GLY A 406 -8.67 24.68 10.16
C GLY A 406 -7.16 24.95 10.27
N ILE A 407 -6.65 25.95 9.54
CA ILE A 407 -5.22 26.28 9.51
C ILE A 407 -4.75 26.95 10.81
N SER A 408 -5.60 27.82 11.38
CA SER A 408 -5.29 28.63 12.57
C SER A 408 -5.01 27.80 13.82
N GLY A 409 -5.43 26.53 13.85
CA GLY A 409 -5.15 25.60 14.94
C GLY A 409 -3.74 25.02 14.96
N GLY A 410 -2.94 25.19 13.89
CA GLY A 410 -1.62 24.53 13.78
C GLY A 410 -0.52 25.30 13.05
N ALA A 411 -0.83 26.34 12.25
CA ALA A 411 0.19 27.07 11.49
C ALA A 411 -0.16 28.57 11.33
N GLY A 412 0.49 29.41 12.15
CA GLY A 412 0.68 30.85 11.91
C GLY A 412 -0.57 31.75 11.96
N ASN A 413 -0.38 32.98 12.46
CA ASN A 413 -1.37 34.07 12.37
C ASN A 413 -1.48 34.55 10.91
N LEU A 414 -2.20 33.80 10.07
CA LEU A 414 -2.48 34.18 8.69
C LEU A 414 -3.59 35.24 8.70
N ASP A 415 -3.25 36.48 8.33
CA ASP A 415 -4.22 37.57 8.32
C ASP A 415 -5.40 37.25 7.39
N LYS A 416 -6.61 37.33 7.94
CA LYS A 416 -7.86 36.98 7.25
C LYS A 416 -8.08 37.86 6.02
N ALA A 417 -7.69 39.13 6.06
CA ALA A 417 -7.83 40.03 4.92
C ALA A 417 -6.89 39.62 3.77
N ARG A 418 -5.59 39.44 4.08
CA ARG A 418 -4.59 38.97 3.11
C ARG A 418 -4.93 37.62 2.49
N PHE A 419 -5.40 36.65 3.28
CA PHE A 419 -5.81 35.34 2.76
C PHE A 419 -6.92 35.47 1.70
N ARG A 420 -7.94 36.28 1.99
CA ARG A 420 -9.08 36.48 1.08
C ARG A 420 -8.65 37.15 -0.22
N GLU A 421 -7.76 38.13 -0.14
CA GLU A 421 -7.17 38.79 -1.31
C GLU A 421 -6.41 37.80 -2.18
N MET A 422 -5.56 36.96 -1.58
CA MET A 422 -4.83 35.90 -2.29
C MET A 422 -5.77 34.90 -2.96
N MET A 423 -6.82 34.44 -2.25
CA MET A 423 -7.78 33.46 -2.79
C MET A 423 -8.62 34.03 -3.94
N ALA A 424 -8.95 35.31 -3.93
CA ALA A 424 -9.73 35.96 -4.98
C ALA A 424 -8.97 36.07 -6.31
N GLY A 425 -7.67 36.36 -6.26
CA GLY A 425 -6.81 36.50 -7.45
C GLY A 425 -6.19 35.20 -7.96
N MET A 426 -6.31 34.10 -7.21
CA MET A 426 -5.62 32.85 -7.50
C MET A 426 -6.05 32.23 -8.83
N ARG A 427 -5.08 31.96 -9.71
CA ARG A 427 -5.27 31.28 -10.99
C ARG A 427 -5.42 29.77 -10.78
N GLY A 428 -5.91 29.06 -11.80
CA GLY A 428 -5.87 27.59 -11.78
C GLY A 428 -4.42 27.10 -11.68
N ARG A 429 -4.19 25.96 -11.02
CA ARG A 429 -2.87 25.36 -10.74
C ARG A 429 -1.98 26.15 -9.78
N THR A 430 -2.50 27.20 -9.16
CA THR A 430 -1.81 27.90 -8.06
C THR A 430 -2.39 27.44 -6.73
N PHE A 431 -1.52 27.22 -5.74
CA PHE A 431 -1.89 26.77 -4.40
C PHE A 431 -1.12 27.53 -3.34
N LEU A 432 -1.78 27.78 -2.22
CA LEU A 432 -1.15 28.18 -0.97
C LEU A 432 -0.78 26.91 -0.19
N LEU A 433 0.51 26.66 -0.01
CA LEU A 433 1.02 25.64 0.89
C LEU A 433 1.13 26.22 2.30
N SER A 434 0.37 25.68 3.25
CA SER A 434 0.55 25.88 4.68
C SER A 434 0.96 24.57 5.34
N SER A 435 1.97 24.57 6.19
CA SER A 435 2.43 23.34 6.84
C SER A 435 2.97 23.59 8.24
N THR A 436 2.75 22.65 9.16
CA THR A 436 3.33 22.69 10.51
C THR A 436 4.86 22.59 10.50
N HIS A 437 5.45 22.11 9.41
CA HIS A 437 6.90 22.02 9.21
C HIS A 437 7.50 23.28 8.58
N ARG A 438 6.70 24.31 8.30
CA ARG A 438 7.16 25.59 7.74
C ARG A 438 6.55 26.76 8.51
N PRO A 439 7.34 27.78 8.90
CA PRO A 439 6.82 28.91 9.67
C PRO A 439 5.91 29.83 8.85
N GLU A 440 6.17 29.95 7.54
CA GLU A 440 5.43 30.85 6.64
C GLU A 440 4.77 30.04 5.51
N PRO A 441 3.51 30.37 5.16
CA PRO A 441 2.85 29.84 3.98
C PRO A 441 3.54 30.26 2.69
N VAL A 442 3.56 29.38 1.70
CA VAL A 442 4.20 29.62 0.39
C VAL A 442 3.16 29.49 -0.71
N LEU A 443 3.07 30.51 -1.56
CA LEU A 443 2.29 30.43 -2.79
C LEU A 443 3.14 29.76 -3.87
N PHE A 444 2.56 28.82 -4.63
CA PHE A 444 3.27 28.16 -5.71
C PHE A 444 2.35 27.76 -6.85
N GLU A 445 2.91 27.62 -8.05
CA GLU A 445 2.28 27.04 -9.22
C GLU A 445 2.77 25.60 -9.40
N THR A 446 1.85 24.67 -9.68
CA THR A 446 2.20 23.26 -9.85
C THR A 446 2.98 23.00 -11.13
N ARG A 447 3.95 22.09 -11.03
CA ARG A 447 4.71 21.65 -12.21
C ARG A 447 3.82 20.98 -13.26
N TRP A 448 4.33 20.89 -14.48
CA TRP A 448 3.76 19.96 -15.47
C TRP A 448 3.94 18.53 -14.97
N VAL A 449 2.88 17.74 -14.99
CA VAL A 449 2.90 16.34 -14.57
C VAL A 449 3.55 15.45 -15.63
N LEU A 450 4.13 14.34 -15.20
CA LEU A 450 4.76 13.34 -16.09
C LEU A 450 3.71 12.53 -16.86
N SER A 451 2.57 12.31 -16.22
CA SER A 451 1.44 11.56 -16.73
C SER A 451 0.60 12.41 -17.69
N TYR A 452 0.08 11.80 -18.74
CA TYR A 452 -0.88 12.44 -19.63
C TYR A 452 -2.24 12.55 -18.95
N LEU A 453 -2.76 13.77 -18.85
CA LEU A 453 -4.03 14.06 -18.18
C LEU A 453 -5.17 14.01 -19.20
N LYS A 454 -5.68 12.81 -19.47
CA LYS A 454 -6.83 12.60 -20.34
C LYS A 454 -8.12 13.07 -19.66
N GLY A 455 -8.17 13.01 -18.33
CA GLY A 455 -9.38 13.13 -17.52
C GLY A 455 -9.93 11.74 -17.17
N PRO A 456 -11.22 11.64 -16.77
CA PRO A 456 -11.77 10.39 -16.28
C PRO A 456 -11.60 9.22 -17.28
N VAL A 457 -10.88 8.19 -16.86
CA VAL A 457 -10.66 6.98 -17.66
C VAL A 457 -11.84 6.03 -17.45
N SER A 458 -12.51 5.67 -18.55
CA SER A 458 -13.67 4.77 -18.52
C SER A 458 -13.26 3.34 -18.16
N LEU A 459 -14.19 2.53 -17.63
CA LEU A 459 -13.94 1.12 -17.34
C LEU A 459 -13.47 0.32 -18.58
N GLN A 460 -13.93 0.69 -19.78
CA GLN A 460 -13.49 0.09 -21.04
C GLN A 460 -12.04 0.45 -21.36
N ASP A 461 -11.65 1.70 -21.14
CA ASP A 461 -10.28 2.15 -21.33
C ASP A 461 -9.32 1.56 -20.28
N ILE A 462 -9.80 1.34 -19.04
CA ILE A 462 -9.05 0.56 -18.04
C ILE A 462 -8.78 -0.85 -18.55
N GLY A 463 -9.77 -1.48 -19.19
CA GLY A 463 -9.57 -2.78 -19.86
C GLY A 463 -8.40 -2.77 -20.84
N LYS A 464 -8.22 -1.70 -21.62
CA LYS A 464 -7.09 -1.53 -22.56
C LYS A 464 -5.75 -1.34 -21.84
N LEU A 465 -5.74 -0.66 -20.69
CA LEU A 465 -4.53 -0.46 -19.87
C LEU A 465 -4.02 -1.78 -19.28
N VAL A 466 -4.93 -2.66 -18.87
CA VAL A 466 -4.60 -3.93 -18.19
C VAL A 466 -4.30 -5.07 -19.20
N SER A 467 -4.80 -5.00 -20.43
CA SER A 467 -4.66 -6.07 -21.44
C SER A 467 -3.30 -6.13 -22.17
N THR A 468 -2.26 -5.48 -21.64
CA THR A 468 -0.87 -5.71 -22.04
C THR A 468 -0.30 -6.83 -21.16
N PRO A 469 -0.09 -8.06 -21.67
CA PRO A 469 -0.04 -9.25 -20.81
C PRO A 469 1.36 -9.63 -20.32
N ALA A 470 1.45 -10.18 -19.10
CA ALA A 470 1.99 -11.52 -18.84
C ALA A 470 1.90 -11.86 -17.34
N VAL A 471 0.83 -12.56 -16.94
CA VAL A 471 0.97 -13.60 -15.91
C VAL A 471 0.53 -14.89 -16.57
N PRO A 472 1.39 -15.92 -16.62
CA PRO A 472 0.98 -17.22 -17.13
C PRO A 472 -0.13 -17.75 -16.22
N GLU A 473 -1.26 -18.12 -16.82
CA GLU A 473 -2.21 -19.02 -16.18
C GLU A 473 -1.40 -20.20 -15.64
N LYS A 474 -1.47 -20.40 -14.32
CA LYS A 474 -0.98 -21.64 -13.71
C LYS A 474 -1.63 -22.78 -14.49
N PRO A 475 -0.86 -23.75 -15.03
CA PRO A 475 -1.46 -24.91 -15.66
C PRO A 475 -2.39 -25.57 -14.65
N SER A 476 -3.61 -25.87 -15.09
CA SER A 476 -4.51 -26.77 -14.38
C SER A 476 -3.71 -27.99 -13.91
N PRO A 477 -3.98 -28.52 -12.70
CA PRO A 477 -3.26 -29.66 -12.18
C PRO A 477 -3.25 -30.75 -13.25
N VAL A 478 -2.04 -31.14 -13.64
CA VAL A 478 -1.81 -32.31 -14.49
C VAL A 478 -2.56 -33.45 -13.83
N ALA A 479 -3.60 -33.93 -14.50
CA ALA A 479 -4.26 -35.17 -14.10
C ALA A 479 -3.15 -36.21 -13.98
N LEU A 480 -2.95 -36.72 -12.75
CA LEU A 480 -2.08 -37.85 -12.51
C LEU A 480 -2.47 -38.95 -13.52
N PRO A 481 -1.50 -39.68 -14.09
CA PRO A 481 -1.83 -40.79 -14.97
C PRO A 481 -2.78 -41.71 -14.21
N ALA A 482 -3.98 -41.89 -14.75
CA ALA A 482 -4.89 -42.91 -14.28
C ALA A 482 -4.16 -44.24 -14.44
N VAL A 483 -3.63 -44.77 -13.35
CA VAL A 483 -3.16 -46.15 -13.31
C VAL A 483 -4.41 -47.00 -13.30
N ASP A 484 -4.71 -47.62 -14.44
CA ASP A 484 -5.80 -48.59 -14.63
C ASP A 484 -5.72 -49.68 -13.55
N ASN A 485 -6.60 -49.58 -12.55
CA ASN A 485 -6.68 -50.50 -11.42
C ASN A 485 -8.10 -51.08 -11.30
N ASN A 486 -8.55 -51.77 -12.36
CA ASN A 486 -9.67 -52.70 -12.28
C ASN A 486 -9.27 -53.95 -11.48
N GLY A 487 -9.55 -53.94 -10.18
CA GLY A 487 -9.61 -55.13 -9.34
C GLY A 487 -11.01 -55.25 -8.72
N ASP A 488 -11.53 -56.46 -8.59
CA ASP A 488 -12.86 -56.70 -8.02
C ASP A 488 -12.91 -56.28 -6.55
N ALA A 489 -13.78 -55.33 -6.20
CA ALA A 489 -13.99 -54.85 -4.83
C ALA A 489 -14.79 -55.87 -4.00
N THR A 490 -14.39 -56.10 -2.74
CA THR A 490 -15.03 -57.08 -1.84
C THR A 490 -15.94 -56.43 -0.80
N GLU A 491 -17.01 -57.11 -0.37
CA GLU A 491 -18.00 -56.60 0.60
C GLU A 491 -17.49 -56.42 2.04
N ASN A 492 -16.32 -56.97 2.37
CA ASN A 492 -15.70 -56.83 3.69
C ASN A 492 -14.34 -56.15 3.56
N ALA A 493 -14.04 -55.22 4.49
CA ALA A 493 -12.71 -54.62 4.58
C ALA A 493 -11.68 -55.73 4.88
N PRO A 494 -10.51 -55.73 4.22
CA PRO A 494 -9.51 -56.76 4.43
C PRO A 494 -9.04 -56.80 5.89
N LEU A 495 -9.01 -58.00 6.47
CA LEU A 495 -8.54 -58.24 7.82
C LEU A 495 -7.01 -58.15 7.87
N LEU A 496 -6.49 -56.98 8.24
CA LEU A 496 -5.05 -56.74 8.33
C LEU A 496 -4.47 -57.34 9.65
N PRO A 497 -3.40 -58.17 9.60
CA PRO A 497 -2.96 -58.98 10.75
C PRO A 497 -2.33 -58.24 11.94
N THR A 498 -2.07 -56.93 11.89
CA THR A 498 -1.40 -56.24 13.00
C THR A 498 -1.71 -54.75 13.03
N LYS A 499 -2.31 -54.26 14.12
CA LYS A 499 -2.23 -52.89 14.72
C LYS A 499 -2.13 -51.64 13.81
N LEU A 500 -2.33 -51.77 12.50
CA LEU A 500 -2.33 -50.68 11.55
C LEU A 500 -3.71 -50.05 11.67
N GLN A 501 -3.74 -48.84 12.21
CA GLN A 501 -4.97 -48.10 12.36
C GLN A 501 -5.54 -47.81 10.97
N GLN A 502 -6.83 -48.09 10.84
CA GLN A 502 -7.59 -47.88 9.62
C GLN A 502 -8.54 -46.72 9.85
N PHE A 503 -8.63 -45.85 8.87
CA PHE A 503 -9.49 -44.68 8.88
C PHE A 503 -10.26 -44.63 7.57
N PHE A 504 -11.52 -44.20 7.63
CA PHE A 504 -12.44 -44.17 6.50
C PHE A 504 -12.87 -42.73 6.27
N VAL A 505 -12.58 -42.20 5.08
CA VAL A 505 -13.01 -40.84 4.72
C VAL A 505 -14.52 -40.86 4.47
N PRO A 506 -15.29 -39.96 5.10
CA PRO A 506 -16.73 -39.89 4.88
C PRO A 506 -17.02 -39.46 3.44
N ALA A 507 -18.07 -40.04 2.84
CA ALA A 507 -18.54 -39.58 1.54
C ALA A 507 -19.08 -38.14 1.65
N PRO A 508 -18.74 -37.23 0.71
CA PRO A 508 -19.20 -35.84 0.72
C PRO A 508 -20.71 -35.71 0.46
N VAL A 509 -21.33 -36.76 -0.08
CA VAL A 509 -22.78 -36.87 -0.30
C VAL A 509 -23.26 -38.22 0.27
N PRO A 510 -24.45 -38.29 0.90
CA PRO A 510 -25.02 -39.57 1.33
C PRO A 510 -25.25 -40.48 0.12
N MET A 511 -24.46 -41.56 0.02
CA MET A 511 -24.59 -42.57 -1.04
C MET A 511 -25.07 -43.89 -0.44
N GLU A 512 -25.92 -44.64 -1.15
CA GLU A 512 -26.38 -45.95 -0.67
C GLU A 512 -25.28 -47.01 -0.67
N THR A 513 -24.32 -46.90 -1.59
CA THR A 513 -23.15 -47.79 -1.69
C THR A 513 -21.89 -46.97 -1.90
N VAL A 514 -20.82 -47.30 -1.19
CA VAL A 514 -19.51 -46.63 -1.29
C VAL A 514 -18.46 -47.67 -1.64
N ARG A 515 -17.60 -47.35 -2.60
CA ARG A 515 -16.39 -48.13 -2.87
C ARG A 515 -15.20 -47.42 -2.27
N TYR A 516 -14.40 -48.12 -1.48
CA TYR A 516 -13.24 -47.55 -0.79
C TYR A 516 -11.94 -48.04 -1.43
N ARG A 517 -11.07 -47.08 -1.77
CA ARG A 517 -9.72 -47.32 -2.29
C ARG A 517 -8.68 -47.13 -1.17
N PRO A 518 -7.69 -48.04 -1.04
CA PRO A 518 -6.70 -47.95 0.02
C PRO A 518 -5.55 -47.00 -0.33
N TRP A 519 -5.22 -46.13 0.62
CA TRP A 519 -4.06 -45.25 0.61
C TRP A 519 -3.23 -45.49 1.88
N LEU A 520 -1.92 -45.66 1.71
CA LEU A 520 -1.02 -45.68 2.85
C LEU A 520 -0.64 -44.24 3.20
N THR A 521 -1.01 -43.81 4.40
CA THR A 521 -0.78 -42.45 4.87
C THR A 521 0.29 -42.44 5.95
N GLY A 522 1.32 -41.62 5.74
CA GLY A 522 2.39 -41.34 6.67
C GLY A 522 2.18 -39.97 7.31
N SER A 523 2.15 -39.93 8.64
CA SER A 523 2.08 -38.68 9.40
C SER A 523 3.34 -38.49 10.24
N ALA A 524 3.80 -37.24 10.38
CA ALA A 524 4.92 -36.91 11.25
C ALA A 524 4.87 -35.43 11.64
N ARG A 525 5.56 -35.07 12.71
CA ARG A 525 5.84 -33.69 13.07
C ARG A 525 7.32 -33.41 12.85
N VAL A 526 7.61 -32.36 12.09
CA VAL A 526 8.97 -31.94 11.71
C VAL A 526 9.26 -30.61 12.39
N ARG A 527 10.26 -30.60 13.27
CA ARG A 527 10.69 -29.38 13.97
C ARG A 527 11.91 -28.75 13.30
N PHE A 528 11.83 -27.45 13.06
CA PHE A 528 12.96 -26.63 12.65
C PHE A 528 13.44 -25.83 13.85
N PHE A 529 14.62 -26.18 14.37
CA PHE A 529 15.19 -25.53 15.55
C PHE A 529 16.53 -24.88 15.27
N ASN A 530 16.66 -23.59 15.60
CA ASN A 530 17.93 -22.87 15.58
C ASN A 530 17.98 -21.83 16.69
N GLN A 531 18.72 -22.13 17.77
CA GLN A 531 18.83 -21.27 18.95
C GLN A 531 19.42 -19.88 18.62
N LYS A 532 20.44 -19.79 17.76
CA LYS A 532 21.07 -18.51 17.41
C LYS A 532 20.10 -17.57 16.69
N ARG A 533 19.13 -18.14 15.95
CA ARG A 533 18.10 -17.41 15.20
C ARG A 533 16.79 -17.27 15.96
N ASN A 534 16.69 -17.83 17.17
CA ASN A 534 15.45 -17.93 17.93
C ASN A 534 14.31 -18.56 17.12
N ILE A 535 14.63 -19.63 16.36
CA ILE A 535 13.64 -20.37 15.55
C ILE A 535 13.34 -21.67 16.27
N ASP A 536 12.06 -21.89 16.53
CA ASP A 536 11.50 -23.14 17.06
C ASP A 536 10.11 -23.33 16.46
N GLN A 537 10.06 -23.99 15.31
CA GLN A 537 8.83 -24.18 14.53
C GLN A 537 8.56 -25.66 14.35
N VAL A 538 7.29 -26.05 14.40
CA VAL A 538 6.85 -27.44 14.17
C VAL A 538 5.85 -27.42 13.02
N GLU A 539 6.12 -28.24 12.01
CA GLU A 539 5.22 -28.48 10.89
C GLU A 539 4.66 -29.89 10.97
N GLU A 540 3.36 -30.01 10.74
CA GLU A 540 2.69 -31.29 10.64
C GLU A 540 2.67 -31.72 9.18
N VAL A 541 3.13 -32.95 8.92
CA VAL A 541 3.26 -33.47 7.58
C VAL A 541 2.39 -34.72 7.47
N CYS A 542 1.53 -34.75 6.45
CA CYS A 542 0.67 -35.88 6.14
C CYS A 542 0.79 -36.21 4.64
N LEU A 543 1.44 -37.33 4.34
CA LEU A 543 1.72 -37.78 2.98
C LEU A 543 0.98 -39.09 2.71
N ARG A 544 0.55 -39.32 1.48
CA ARG A 544 -0.11 -40.57 1.07
C ARG A 544 0.50 -41.15 -0.19
N ILE A 545 0.51 -42.48 -0.27
CA ILE A 545 0.89 -43.27 -1.44
C ILE A 545 -0.19 -44.33 -1.72
N PRO A 546 -0.45 -44.68 -3.00
CA PRO A 546 -1.43 -45.73 -3.34
C PRO A 546 -1.07 -47.06 -2.67
N ALA A 547 -2.06 -47.76 -2.11
CA ALA A 547 -1.85 -49.04 -1.39
C ALA A 547 -2.55 -50.25 -2.02
N GLY A 548 -2.90 -50.17 -3.29
CA GLY A 548 -3.54 -51.26 -4.03
C GLY A 548 -2.64 -52.46 -4.30
N ASP A 549 -3.24 -53.60 -4.67
CA ASP A 549 -2.58 -54.91 -4.89
C ASP A 549 -1.52 -54.95 -6.01
N LYS A 550 -1.49 -53.93 -6.89
CA LYS A 550 -0.48 -53.77 -7.95
C LYS A 550 0.63 -52.76 -7.61
N ALA A 551 0.66 -52.21 -6.39
CA ALA A 551 1.71 -51.27 -5.99
C ALA A 551 3.08 -51.98 -6.02
N GLN A 552 3.96 -51.54 -6.92
CA GLN A 552 5.38 -51.89 -6.85
C GLN A 552 5.96 -51.16 -5.65
N ALA A 553 6.63 -51.90 -4.74
CA ALA A 553 7.36 -51.44 -3.56
C ALA A 553 7.12 -49.98 -3.12
N PHE A 554 6.48 -49.80 -1.97
CA PHE A 554 6.18 -48.48 -1.40
C PHE A 554 7.41 -47.56 -1.32
N SER A 555 7.35 -46.40 -1.97
CA SER A 555 8.35 -45.32 -1.88
C SER A 555 7.69 -43.98 -1.55
N TRP A 556 8.25 -43.26 -0.58
CA TRP A 556 7.78 -41.92 -0.22
C TRP A 556 8.14 -40.85 -1.27
N ASP A 557 9.04 -41.15 -2.21
CA ASP A 557 9.37 -40.26 -3.33
C ASP A 557 8.17 -40.05 -4.28
N GLU A 558 7.24 -41.02 -4.31
CA GLU A 558 6.01 -40.95 -5.12
C GLU A 558 4.81 -40.42 -4.30
N SER A 559 5.07 -39.91 -3.09
CA SER A 559 4.01 -39.45 -2.20
C SER A 559 3.42 -38.11 -2.61
N THR A 560 2.14 -37.94 -2.26
CA THR A 560 1.41 -36.67 -2.41
C THR A 560 0.93 -36.21 -1.04
N GLU A 561 0.69 -34.91 -0.87
CA GLU A 561 0.04 -34.42 0.36
C GLU A 561 -1.36 -35.01 0.46
N SER A 562 -1.71 -35.49 1.67
CA SER A 562 -3.04 -36.00 1.93
C SER A 562 -4.05 -34.85 1.92
N PRO A 563 -5.12 -34.89 1.10
CA PRO A 563 -6.16 -33.87 1.08
C PRO A 563 -7.08 -33.96 2.29
N VAL A 564 -6.98 -35.02 3.09
CA VAL A 564 -7.81 -35.27 4.27
C VAL A 564 -6.92 -35.37 5.50
N ARG A 565 -7.33 -34.72 6.60
CA ARG A 565 -6.69 -34.86 7.91
C ARG A 565 -7.20 -36.13 8.58
N LEU A 566 -6.32 -36.87 9.25
CA LEU A 566 -6.69 -38.12 9.92
C LEU A 566 -7.79 -37.93 10.99
N GLU A 567 -7.91 -36.73 11.56
CA GLU A 567 -8.91 -36.36 12.55
C GLU A 567 -10.33 -36.25 11.97
N ASP A 568 -10.45 -35.97 10.67
CA ASP A 568 -11.74 -35.87 9.96
C ASP A 568 -12.26 -37.25 9.49
N CYS A 569 -11.44 -38.28 9.64
CA CYS A 569 -11.76 -39.64 9.23
C CYS A 569 -12.53 -40.40 10.32
N GLN A 570 -13.35 -41.36 9.88
CA GLN A 570 -14.10 -42.25 10.76
C GLN A 570 -13.31 -43.52 11.06
N ALA A 571 -13.52 -44.10 12.26
CA ALA A 571 -12.88 -45.36 12.65
C ALA A 571 -13.56 -46.59 12.03
N ASP A 572 -14.83 -46.48 11.67
CA ASP A 572 -15.65 -47.55 11.09
C ASP A 572 -16.07 -47.19 9.66
N PRO A 573 -16.12 -48.15 8.73
CA PRO A 573 -16.60 -47.91 7.38
C PRO A 573 -18.11 -47.68 7.32
N GLN A 574 -18.57 -47.02 6.26
CA GLN A 574 -20.00 -46.94 5.96
C GLN A 574 -20.61 -48.35 5.77
N ARG A 575 -21.82 -48.57 6.31
CA ARG A 575 -22.55 -49.83 6.12
C ARG A 575 -22.83 -50.08 4.63
N GLY A 576 -22.55 -51.29 4.16
CA GLY A 576 -22.74 -51.68 2.75
C GLY A 576 -21.63 -51.22 1.81
N ALA A 577 -20.48 -50.79 2.33
CA ALA A 577 -19.34 -50.42 1.52
C ALA A 577 -18.59 -51.64 0.95
N SER A 578 -17.88 -51.43 -0.17
CA SER A 578 -16.98 -52.41 -0.78
C SER A 578 -15.55 -51.86 -0.84
N PHE A 579 -14.55 -52.74 -0.86
CA PHE A 579 -13.14 -52.35 -0.68
C PHE A 579 -12.27 -52.91 -1.80
N PHE A 580 -11.41 -52.07 -2.38
CA PHE A 580 -10.36 -52.53 -3.27
C PHE A 580 -9.27 -53.30 -2.50
N PRO A 581 -8.58 -54.25 -3.14
CA PRO A 581 -7.57 -55.07 -2.49
C PRO A 581 -6.33 -54.24 -2.11
N VAL A 582 -5.70 -54.63 -1.00
CA VAL A 582 -4.51 -53.98 -0.43
C VAL A 582 -3.29 -54.86 -0.71
N SER A 583 -2.15 -54.24 -1.02
CA SER A 583 -0.87 -54.95 -1.27
C SER A 583 -0.50 -55.91 -0.13
N ALA A 584 -0.01 -57.11 -0.50
CA ALA A 584 0.43 -58.15 0.42
C ALA A 584 1.57 -57.71 1.37
N GLU A 585 2.38 -56.72 0.98
CA GLU A 585 3.48 -56.19 1.80
C GLU A 585 2.98 -55.55 3.11
N LEU A 586 1.76 -54.99 3.13
CA LEU A 586 1.18 -54.33 4.31
C LEU A 586 0.73 -55.31 5.41
N TYR A 587 0.74 -56.62 5.10
CA TYR A 587 0.45 -57.68 6.07
C TYR A 587 1.67 -58.00 6.95
N GLU A 588 2.87 -57.51 6.61
CA GLU A 588 4.10 -57.76 7.35
C GLU A 588 4.48 -56.63 8.33
N LYS A 589 4.59 -56.94 9.63
CA LYS A 589 5.01 -55.96 10.67
C LYS A 589 6.39 -55.33 10.39
N LYS A 590 7.30 -56.08 9.77
CA LYS A 590 8.64 -55.61 9.41
C LYS A 590 8.56 -54.51 8.34
N ALA A 591 7.64 -54.63 7.38
CA ALA A 591 7.41 -53.63 6.33
C ALA A 591 6.95 -52.29 6.93
N ILE A 592 5.99 -52.29 7.87
CA ILE A 592 5.50 -51.04 8.52
C ILE A 592 6.63 -50.31 9.27
N THR A 593 7.52 -51.05 9.95
CA THR A 593 8.64 -50.44 10.69
C THR A 593 9.66 -49.83 9.74
N GLU A 594 9.95 -50.51 8.63
CA GLU A 594 10.84 -49.98 7.59
C GLU A 594 10.23 -48.75 6.92
N LEU A 595 8.94 -48.76 6.61
CA LEU A 595 8.23 -47.62 6.02
C LEU A 595 8.27 -46.39 6.92
N LYS A 596 8.15 -46.56 8.26
CA LYS A 596 8.28 -45.45 9.22
C LYS A 596 9.67 -44.84 9.18
N LYS A 597 10.70 -45.70 9.08
CA LYS A 597 12.09 -45.26 9.00
C LYS A 597 12.35 -44.54 7.67
N GLN A 598 11.87 -45.09 6.56
CA GLN A 598 11.94 -44.48 5.24
C GLN A 598 11.23 -43.12 5.21
N LEU A 599 10.06 -42.98 5.85
CA LEU A 599 9.35 -41.69 5.96
C LEU A 599 10.19 -40.67 6.73
N SER A 600 10.78 -41.08 7.86
CA SER A 600 11.64 -40.19 8.64
C SER A 600 12.91 -39.77 7.87
N ASP A 601 13.54 -40.71 7.15
CA ASP A 601 14.71 -40.40 6.31
C ASP A 601 14.31 -39.50 5.12
N TYR A 602 13.16 -39.76 4.47
CA TYR A 602 12.60 -38.92 3.41
C TYR A 602 12.36 -37.48 3.88
N LEU A 603 11.64 -37.31 5.00
CA LEU A 603 11.38 -35.98 5.57
C LEU A 603 12.66 -35.26 5.99
N TYR A 604 13.69 -35.97 6.45
CA TYR A 604 14.99 -35.37 6.77
C TYR A 604 15.70 -34.79 5.54
N HIS A 605 15.54 -35.41 4.36
CA HIS A 605 16.18 -34.99 3.12
C HIS A 605 15.37 -33.91 2.37
N GLU A 606 14.05 -34.10 2.30
CA GLU A 606 13.17 -33.25 1.50
C GLU A 606 12.64 -32.03 2.24
N LYS A 607 12.29 -32.15 3.53
CA LYS A 607 11.72 -31.01 4.27
C LYS A 607 12.79 -30.00 4.63
N LYS A 608 12.53 -28.75 4.23
CA LYS A 608 13.41 -27.60 4.43
C LYS A 608 12.56 -26.40 4.77
N LEU A 609 12.96 -25.66 5.80
CA LEU A 609 12.38 -24.36 6.09
C LEU A 609 13.17 -23.32 5.30
N GLU A 610 12.59 -22.85 4.20
CA GLU A 610 13.17 -21.80 3.37
C GLU A 610 13.04 -20.44 4.06
N LEU A 611 14.13 -19.69 4.08
CA LEU A 611 14.26 -18.38 4.68
C LEU A 611 15.05 -17.46 3.74
N LEU A 612 14.85 -16.16 3.89
CA LEU A 612 15.52 -15.13 3.11
C LEU A 612 16.57 -14.42 3.96
N ARG A 613 17.64 -13.94 3.34
CA ARG A 613 18.65 -13.13 4.03
C ARG A 613 19.32 -12.10 3.13
N VAL A 614 19.83 -11.06 3.79
CA VAL A 614 20.77 -10.08 3.24
C VAL A 614 22.04 -10.12 4.12
N PRO A 615 23.07 -10.89 3.73
CA PRO A 615 24.24 -11.13 4.57
C PRO A 615 24.99 -9.85 4.96
N THR A 616 25.08 -8.89 4.04
CA THR A 616 25.77 -7.60 4.24
C THR A 616 25.14 -6.75 5.35
N LEU A 617 23.84 -6.94 5.61
CA LEU A 617 23.10 -6.24 6.66
C LEU A 617 22.88 -7.10 7.92
N LYS A 618 23.25 -8.40 7.88
CA LYS A 618 22.86 -9.40 8.89
C LYS A 618 21.34 -9.39 9.14
N PHE A 619 20.58 -9.27 8.06
CA PHE A 619 19.12 -9.22 8.08
C PHE A 619 18.57 -10.53 7.53
N GLU A 620 17.72 -11.22 8.30
CA GLU A 620 17.17 -12.53 7.94
C GLU A 620 15.63 -12.49 8.09
N SER A 621 14.93 -13.30 7.32
CA SER A 621 13.48 -13.44 7.42
C SER A 621 13.08 -14.20 8.68
N ARG A 622 11.83 -14.00 9.10
CA ARG A 622 11.18 -14.81 10.12
C ARG A 622 10.59 -16.07 9.46
N PRO A 623 10.39 -17.15 10.23
CA PRO A 623 9.63 -18.29 9.73
C PRO A 623 8.24 -17.86 9.26
N ARG A 624 7.76 -18.41 8.14
CA ARG A 624 6.45 -18.08 7.52
C ARG A 624 6.28 -16.61 7.10
N GLU A 625 7.32 -15.79 7.12
CA GLU A 625 7.30 -14.44 6.55
C GLU A 625 7.23 -14.53 5.03
N SER A 626 6.27 -13.82 4.41
CA SER A 626 6.19 -13.78 2.95
C SER A 626 7.36 -12.96 2.37
N GLU A 627 7.67 -13.20 1.09
CA GLU A 627 8.73 -12.47 0.40
C GLU A 627 8.44 -10.96 0.37
N GLU A 628 7.18 -10.57 0.14
CA GLU A 628 6.74 -9.18 0.15
C GLU A 628 6.92 -8.52 1.53
N GLN A 629 6.59 -9.24 2.62
CA GLN A 629 6.79 -8.76 3.98
C GLN A 629 8.27 -8.56 4.31
N PHE A 630 9.13 -9.49 3.88
CA PHE A 630 10.57 -9.37 4.04
C PHE A 630 11.14 -8.15 3.30
N HIS A 631 10.73 -7.94 2.04
CA HIS A 631 11.14 -6.78 1.25
C HIS A 631 10.66 -5.46 1.86
N GLN A 632 9.43 -5.41 2.37
CA GLN A 632 8.93 -4.24 3.08
C GLN A 632 9.79 -3.91 4.31
N ARG A 633 10.10 -4.93 5.12
CA ARG A 633 10.94 -4.78 6.31
C ARG A 633 12.36 -4.33 5.96
N LEU A 634 12.93 -4.85 4.89
CA LEU A 634 14.23 -4.43 4.35
C LEU A 634 14.19 -2.97 3.87
N ALA A 635 13.16 -2.57 3.12
CA ALA A 635 13.00 -1.21 2.61
C ALA A 635 12.91 -0.19 3.75
N VAL A 636 12.15 -0.50 4.82
CA VAL A 636 12.05 0.34 6.03
C VAL A 636 13.41 0.48 6.70
N LEU A 637 14.13 -0.62 6.92
CA LEU A 637 15.46 -0.60 7.54
C LEU A 637 16.46 0.26 6.74
N LEU A 638 16.46 0.12 5.41
CA LEU A 638 17.33 0.90 4.53
C LEU A 638 16.97 2.39 4.57
N ARG A 639 15.67 2.73 4.54
CA ARG A 639 15.20 4.11 4.61
C ARG A 639 15.54 4.77 5.95
N GLU A 640 15.34 4.08 7.07
CA GLU A 640 15.72 4.59 8.40
C GLU A 640 17.22 4.85 8.51
N LYS A 641 18.07 3.91 8.07
CA LYS A 641 19.53 4.11 8.04
C LYS A 641 19.94 5.26 7.12
N LYS A 642 19.26 5.41 5.99
CA LYS A 642 19.46 6.51 5.04
C LYS A 642 19.14 7.85 5.70
N GLU A 643 17.96 7.96 6.32
CA GLU A 643 17.51 9.18 7.01
C GLU A 643 18.43 9.56 8.18
N GLU A 644 18.87 8.58 8.98
CA GLU A 644 19.79 8.83 10.09
C GLU A 644 21.12 9.43 9.61
N GLN A 645 21.68 8.89 8.52
CA GLN A 645 22.91 9.41 7.94
C GLN A 645 22.69 10.77 7.24
N ALA A 646 21.58 10.91 6.51
CA ALA A 646 21.20 12.16 5.86
C ALA A 646 21.03 13.29 6.88
N ALA A 647 20.38 13.04 8.02
CA ALA A 647 20.21 14.01 9.10
C ALA A 647 21.55 14.52 9.67
N LYS A 648 22.54 13.64 9.84
CA LYS A 648 23.90 14.03 10.28
C LYS A 648 24.60 14.91 9.25
N ILE A 649 24.41 14.64 7.95
CA ILE A 649 24.91 15.48 6.87
C ILE A 649 24.19 16.83 6.87
N GLU A 650 22.87 16.82 6.89
CA GLU A 650 22.03 18.02 6.97
C GLU A 650 22.47 18.92 8.12
N GLU A 651 22.62 18.40 9.34
CA GLU A 651 23.02 19.21 10.49
C GLU A 651 24.40 19.86 10.29
N ARG A 652 25.39 19.10 9.80
CA ARG A 652 26.74 19.59 9.56
C ARG A 652 26.76 20.70 8.50
N PHE A 653 26.04 20.52 7.40
CA PHE A 653 25.96 21.49 6.32
C PHE A 653 25.10 22.71 6.69
N GLY A 654 24.03 22.52 7.46
CA GLY A 654 23.18 23.59 7.98
C GLY A 654 23.94 24.57 8.89
N ARG A 655 24.82 24.07 9.76
CA ARG A 655 25.71 24.94 10.57
C ARG A 655 26.61 25.83 9.70
N LYS A 656 27.20 25.27 8.63
CA LYS A 656 28.04 26.03 7.69
C LYS A 656 27.23 27.05 6.90
N GLN A 657 26.05 26.66 6.43
CA GLN A 657 25.13 27.54 5.71
C GLN A 657 24.72 28.72 6.58
N GLN A 658 24.33 28.48 7.84
CA GLN A 658 23.93 29.53 8.76
C GLN A 658 25.06 30.54 9.00
N GLN A 659 26.31 30.06 9.13
CA GLN A 659 27.49 30.93 9.23
C GLN A 659 27.67 31.81 7.99
N LEU A 660 27.55 31.24 6.78
CA LEU A 660 27.64 31.99 5.53
C LEU A 660 26.48 32.99 5.37
N GLN A 661 25.25 32.60 5.73
CA GLN A 661 24.09 33.49 5.70
C GLN A 661 24.23 34.67 6.66
N THR A 662 24.64 34.44 7.90
CA THR A 662 24.89 35.55 8.85
C THR A 662 26.01 36.47 8.35
N ARG A 663 27.03 35.95 7.65
CA ARG A 663 28.04 36.78 7.00
C ARG A 663 27.47 37.59 5.84
N LEU A 664 26.62 36.98 5.01
CA LEU A 664 25.94 37.63 3.90
C LEU A 664 25.05 38.78 4.39
N GLU A 665 24.22 38.54 5.40
CA GLU A 665 23.35 39.54 6.03
C GLU A 665 24.16 40.73 6.55
N LYS A 666 25.27 40.47 7.25
CA LYS A 666 26.18 41.52 7.73
C LYS A 666 26.82 42.30 6.59
N ALA A 667 27.23 41.64 5.51
CA ALA A 667 27.81 42.28 4.34
C ALA A 667 26.77 43.14 3.59
N MET A 668 25.54 42.64 3.42
CA MET A 668 24.43 43.40 2.84
C MET A 668 24.06 44.63 3.68
N ALA A 669 24.01 44.50 5.01
CA ALA A 669 23.74 45.62 5.90
C ALA A 669 24.85 46.69 5.84
N ARG A 670 26.11 46.29 5.69
CA ARG A 670 27.23 47.21 5.44
C ARG A 670 27.07 47.93 4.10
N LEU A 671 26.75 47.19 3.04
CA LEU A 671 26.53 47.76 1.70
C LEU A 671 25.40 48.80 1.70
N GLN A 672 24.29 48.52 2.39
CA GLN A 672 23.19 49.48 2.54
C GLN A 672 23.63 50.75 3.28
N LYS A 673 24.44 50.61 4.34
CA LYS A 673 24.96 51.74 5.10
C LYS A 673 25.92 52.61 4.27
N GLU A 674 26.72 52.00 3.39
CA GLU A 674 27.69 52.71 2.53
C GLU A 674 27.06 53.33 1.28
N LYS A 675 25.96 52.80 0.75
CA LYS A 675 25.29 53.36 -0.44
C LYS A 675 24.33 54.53 -0.14
N GLY A 676 23.91 54.74 1.11
CA GLY A 676 22.87 55.73 1.45
C GLY A 676 21.53 55.48 0.73
N ASP A 677 20.55 56.38 0.86
CA ASP A 677 19.19 56.34 0.24
C ASP A 677 19.19 56.38 -1.31
N VAL A 678 20.25 55.92 -1.96
CA VAL A 678 20.26 55.64 -3.39
C VAL A 678 19.45 54.37 -3.58
N LYS A 679 18.32 54.49 -4.33
CA LYS A 679 17.52 53.35 -4.81
C LYS A 679 18.47 52.21 -5.14
N ALA A 680 18.47 51.19 -4.29
CA ALA A 680 19.24 49.98 -4.53
C ALA A 680 18.76 49.48 -5.89
N GLY A 681 19.55 49.74 -6.94
CA GLY A 681 19.40 49.06 -8.21
C GLY A 681 19.36 47.60 -7.84
N SER A 682 18.22 46.97 -8.12
CA SER A 682 17.89 45.58 -7.82
C SER A 682 19.16 44.75 -7.94
N VAL A 683 19.76 44.44 -6.79
CA VAL A 683 20.83 43.45 -6.72
C VAL A 683 20.09 42.17 -7.06
N ASP A 684 20.13 41.85 -8.34
CA ASP A 684 19.49 40.71 -8.97
C ASP A 684 20.09 39.50 -8.25
N THR A 685 19.44 39.10 -7.15
CA THR A 685 19.89 37.98 -6.36
C THR A 685 19.77 36.84 -7.33
N VAL A 686 20.91 36.35 -7.84
CA VAL A 686 20.93 35.25 -8.81
C VAL A 686 20.41 34.04 -8.07
N LEU A 687 19.08 33.89 -8.10
CA LEU A 687 18.28 32.88 -7.41
C LEU A 687 18.70 31.54 -7.99
N SER A 688 19.61 30.88 -7.29
CA SER A 688 20.19 29.61 -7.69
C SER A 688 19.44 28.47 -7.02
N PHE A 689 19.37 27.35 -7.73
CA PHE A 689 18.77 26.09 -7.25
C PHE A 689 19.29 25.64 -5.88
N GLY A 690 20.54 25.99 -5.52
CA GLY A 690 21.09 25.71 -4.19
C GLY A 690 20.31 26.34 -3.03
N VAL A 691 19.70 27.51 -3.24
CA VAL A 691 18.86 28.18 -2.23
C VAL A 691 17.56 27.41 -1.97
N ALA A 692 16.98 26.78 -3.00
CA ALA A 692 15.74 26.01 -2.85
C ALA A 692 15.97 24.70 -2.08
N ILE A 693 17.09 24.01 -2.34
CA ILE A 693 17.50 22.81 -1.58
C ILE A 693 17.66 23.18 -0.10
N PHE A 694 18.43 24.21 0.20
CA PHE A 694 18.59 24.68 1.59
C PHE A 694 17.26 25.14 2.21
N GLY A 695 16.40 25.83 1.45
CA GLY A 695 15.09 26.26 1.92
C GLY A 695 14.12 25.11 2.22
N ALA A 696 14.24 23.99 1.51
CA ALA A 696 13.53 22.76 1.82
C ALA A 696 14.10 22.04 3.04
N PHE A 697 15.43 22.07 3.23
CA PHE A 697 16.09 21.38 4.32
C PHE A 697 16.02 22.07 5.68
N PHE A 698 16.20 23.39 5.71
CA PHE A 698 16.41 24.16 6.94
C PHE A 698 15.35 25.26 7.18
N GLY A 699 14.39 25.39 6.25
CA GLY A 699 13.40 26.46 6.26
C GLY A 699 14.02 27.81 5.87
N ARG A 700 13.20 28.69 5.28
CA ARG A 700 13.56 30.10 5.11
C ARG A 700 13.18 30.83 6.39
N LYS A 701 14.15 31.51 7.02
CA LYS A 701 13.83 32.72 7.78
C LYS A 701 13.64 33.82 6.74
N GLY A 702 12.46 34.40 6.69
CA GLY A 702 12.09 35.38 5.67
C GLY A 702 13.14 36.47 5.54
N LEU A 703 13.83 36.52 4.41
CA LEU A 703 14.36 37.77 3.88
C LEU A 703 13.17 38.55 3.35
N SER A 704 12.37 39.05 4.29
CA SER A 704 11.33 40.01 4.01
C SER A 704 12.01 41.32 3.62
N VAL A 705 12.01 41.62 2.33
CA VAL A 705 12.24 42.98 1.80
C VAL A 705 10.97 43.83 1.97
N THR A 706 9.99 43.39 2.77
CA THR A 706 8.78 44.12 3.10
C THR A 706 8.83 44.63 4.54
N ASN A 707 9.61 45.70 4.75
CA ASN A 707 9.29 46.78 5.69
C ASN A 707 10.26 47.97 5.49
N ALA A 708 10.05 48.71 4.41
CA ALA A 708 10.69 50.01 4.19
C ALA A 708 9.63 51.06 3.81
N SER A 709 8.67 51.30 4.71
CA SER A 709 7.85 52.51 4.63
C SER A 709 7.29 52.86 6.01
N ARG A 710 8.13 53.46 6.87
CA ARG A 710 7.75 54.43 7.92
C ARG A 710 8.97 54.76 8.78
N SER A 711 9.68 55.82 8.41
CA SER A 711 10.20 56.87 9.31
C SER A 711 11.33 57.64 8.60
N ALA A 712 10.96 58.74 7.95
CA ALA A 712 11.91 59.79 7.61
C ALA A 712 11.77 60.91 8.65
N ARG A 713 12.74 61.01 9.56
CA ARG A 713 13.15 62.28 10.17
C ARG A 713 14.60 62.51 9.78
N GLY A 714 14.92 63.76 9.46
CA GLY A 714 16.11 64.14 8.70
C GLY A 714 17.44 63.85 9.39
N VAL A 715 18.54 64.02 8.65
CA VAL A 715 19.33 65.25 8.61
C VAL A 715 20.38 65.16 7.49
N ARG A 716 20.68 66.32 6.91
CA ARG A 716 21.72 66.62 5.91
C ARG A 716 23.13 66.25 6.41
N SER A 717 23.98 65.75 5.53
CA SER A 717 25.30 66.38 5.29
C SER A 717 25.90 65.87 3.99
N ALA A 718 26.20 66.81 3.10
CA ALA A 718 26.98 66.61 1.90
C ALA A 718 28.47 66.74 2.25
N GLY A 719 29.31 65.85 1.72
CA GLY A 719 30.74 66.08 1.60
C GLY A 719 31.64 64.89 1.96
N ARG A 720 31.82 63.93 1.02
CA ARG A 720 33.06 63.12 0.86
C ARG A 720 33.03 62.14 -0.34
N LEU A 721 32.61 62.60 -1.52
CA LEU A 721 32.68 61.76 -2.72
C LEU A 721 34.08 61.82 -3.32
N ILE A 722 34.89 60.77 -3.10
CA ILE A 722 35.94 60.20 -3.97
C ILE A 722 36.67 59.03 -3.27
N LYS A 723 36.51 58.81 -1.95
CA LYS A 723 37.07 57.63 -1.23
C LYS A 723 36.14 56.41 -1.14
N GLU A 724 34.86 56.54 -1.48
CA GLU A 724 33.83 55.50 -1.20
C GLU A 724 33.64 54.46 -2.32
N LYS A 725 34.12 54.69 -3.56
CA LYS A 725 33.95 53.71 -4.66
C LYS A 725 34.74 52.41 -4.44
N GLY A 726 35.92 52.49 -3.82
CA GLY A 726 36.76 51.33 -3.56
C GLY A 726 36.23 50.44 -2.44
N ASP A 727 35.60 51.02 -1.42
CA ASP A 727 35.05 50.28 -0.29
C ASP A 727 33.72 49.59 -0.67
N VAL A 728 32.84 50.26 -1.43
CA VAL A 728 31.63 49.65 -1.99
C VAL A 728 31.95 48.46 -2.90
N GLN A 729 32.94 48.59 -3.79
CA GLN A 729 33.37 47.48 -4.67
C GLN A 729 33.91 46.28 -3.88
N ARG A 730 34.63 46.50 -2.77
CA ARG A 730 35.12 45.42 -1.91
C ARG A 730 33.99 44.67 -1.22
N VAL A 731 32.97 45.39 -0.73
CA VAL A 731 31.79 44.78 -0.10
C VAL A 731 30.97 44.00 -1.13
N GLU A 732 30.81 44.51 -2.36
CA GLU A 732 30.16 43.78 -3.45
C GLU A 732 30.93 42.51 -3.85
N GLN A 733 32.26 42.56 -3.90
CA GLN A 733 33.10 41.38 -4.12
C GLN A 733 32.99 40.36 -2.98
N GLU A 734 32.91 40.81 -1.72
CA GLU A 734 32.69 39.95 -0.56
C GLU A 734 31.33 39.25 -0.65
N ILE A 735 30.25 39.98 -0.98
CA ILE A 735 28.91 39.42 -1.18
C ILE A 735 28.93 38.36 -2.28
N ASN A 736 29.48 38.68 -3.45
CA ASN A 736 29.57 37.74 -4.57
C ASN A 736 30.35 36.46 -4.20
N ARG A 737 31.42 36.59 -3.41
CA ARG A 737 32.18 35.43 -2.93
C ARG A 737 31.37 34.59 -1.95
N ILE A 738 30.66 35.20 -1.01
CA ILE A 738 29.79 34.47 -0.07
C ILE A 738 28.66 33.76 -0.81
N GLU A 739 28.08 34.37 -1.85
CA GLU A 739 27.09 33.73 -2.71
C GLU A 739 27.65 32.54 -3.48
N GLN A 740 28.88 32.65 -4.00
CA GLN A 740 29.58 31.52 -4.63
C GLN A 740 29.86 30.39 -3.64
N ASP A 741 30.30 30.72 -2.42
CA ASP A 741 30.52 29.74 -1.34
C ASP A 741 29.21 29.03 -0.96
N LEU A 742 28.09 29.75 -0.90
CA LEU A 742 26.76 29.15 -0.66
C LEU A 742 26.34 28.21 -1.81
N LYS A 743 26.62 28.56 -3.07
CA LYS A 743 26.35 27.70 -4.22
C LYS A 743 27.21 26.45 -4.18
N ALA A 744 28.50 26.57 -3.91
CA ALA A 744 29.41 25.44 -3.76
C ALA A 744 28.97 24.52 -2.62
N LEU A 745 28.60 25.09 -1.46
CA LEU A 745 28.09 24.32 -0.32
C LEU A 745 26.81 23.54 -0.66
N ALA A 746 25.93 24.09 -1.51
CA ALA A 746 24.74 23.39 -1.97
C ALA A 746 25.07 22.18 -2.84
N VAL A 747 26.03 22.33 -3.77
CA VAL A 747 26.52 21.23 -4.62
C VAL A 747 27.18 20.15 -3.77
N ASP A 748 28.01 20.54 -2.80
CA ASP A 748 28.63 19.59 -1.87
C ASP A 748 27.61 18.82 -1.03
N LEU A 749 26.54 19.49 -0.57
CA LEU A 749 25.43 18.86 0.14
C LEU A 749 24.72 17.86 -0.78
N GLN A 750 24.43 18.26 -2.01
CA GLN A 750 23.79 17.42 -3.02
C GLN A 750 24.61 16.14 -3.28
N ASP A 751 25.91 16.27 -3.54
CA ASP A 751 26.79 15.13 -3.80
C ASP A 751 26.89 14.20 -2.58
N ALA A 752 26.90 14.79 -1.38
CA ALA A 752 26.95 14.02 -0.15
C ALA A 752 25.66 13.22 0.09
N LEU A 753 24.49 13.81 -0.16
CA LEU A 753 23.20 13.12 -0.07
C LEU A 753 23.03 12.07 -1.17
N ALA A 754 23.46 12.36 -2.40
CA ALA A 754 23.42 11.42 -3.52
C ALA A 754 24.22 10.15 -3.22
N LYS A 755 25.42 10.27 -2.64
CA LYS A 755 26.24 9.13 -2.21
C LYS A 755 25.57 8.29 -1.12
N ILE A 756 24.85 8.92 -0.19
CA ILE A 756 24.06 8.20 0.81
C ILE A 756 22.91 7.45 0.15
N SER A 757 22.16 8.11 -0.74
CA SER A 757 21.04 7.50 -1.45
C SER A 757 21.48 6.27 -2.24
N GLU A 758 22.58 6.37 -2.99
CA GLU A 758 23.13 5.26 -3.76
C GLU A 758 23.62 4.10 -2.86
N ARG A 759 24.19 4.41 -1.69
CA ARG A 759 24.63 3.41 -0.71
C ARG A 759 23.47 2.60 -0.13
N PHE A 760 22.30 3.21 0.03
CA PHE A 760 21.12 2.58 0.62
C PHE A 760 20.07 2.17 -0.43
N ASP A 761 20.44 2.13 -1.71
CA ASP A 761 19.55 1.59 -2.75
C ASP A 761 19.29 0.10 -2.51
N PRO A 762 18.02 -0.35 -2.41
CA PRO A 762 17.67 -1.76 -2.26
C PRO A 762 18.33 -2.69 -3.28
N ALA A 763 18.56 -2.22 -4.52
CA ALA A 763 19.19 -3.03 -5.57
C ALA A 763 20.64 -3.46 -5.24
N ARG A 764 21.32 -2.78 -4.29
CA ARG A 764 22.67 -3.17 -3.83
C ARG A 764 22.67 -4.26 -2.75
N TYR A 765 21.49 -4.68 -2.30
CA TYR A 765 21.30 -5.64 -1.23
C TYR A 765 20.54 -6.86 -1.76
N PRO A 766 21.18 -7.72 -2.58
CA PRO A 766 20.53 -8.89 -3.13
C PRO A 766 20.03 -9.79 -1.99
N VAL A 767 18.80 -10.26 -2.15
CA VAL A 767 18.18 -11.21 -1.24
C VAL A 767 18.59 -12.61 -1.68
N GLU A 768 19.10 -13.40 -0.73
CA GLU A 768 19.48 -14.79 -0.95
C GLU A 768 18.53 -15.71 -0.17
N THR A 769 18.09 -16.79 -0.80
CA THR A 769 17.39 -17.87 -0.11
C THR A 769 18.39 -18.81 0.56
N PHE A 770 18.07 -19.23 1.78
CA PHE A 770 18.78 -20.30 2.47
C PHE A 770 17.77 -21.20 3.19
N ALA A 771 18.12 -22.46 3.39
CA ALA A 771 17.25 -23.43 4.06
C ALA A 771 17.81 -23.82 5.43
N LEU A 772 16.91 -24.01 6.39
CA LEU A 772 17.19 -24.79 7.59
C LEU A 772 16.66 -26.21 7.39
N THR A 773 17.54 -27.20 7.56
CA THR A 773 17.16 -28.61 7.55
C THR A 773 16.85 -29.08 8.98
N PRO A 774 15.87 -29.98 9.16
CA PRO A 774 15.61 -30.58 10.47
C PRO A 774 16.76 -31.53 10.82
N ARG A 775 17.02 -31.76 12.11
CA ARG A 775 17.86 -32.90 12.53
C ARG A 775 17.02 -34.17 12.54
N ARG A 776 17.65 -35.34 12.46
CA ARG A 776 16.93 -36.63 12.59
C ARG A 776 16.11 -36.74 13.87
N THR A 777 16.58 -36.13 14.97
CA THR A 777 15.86 -36.06 16.26
C THR A 777 14.69 -35.09 16.27
N ASP A 778 14.62 -34.18 15.29
CA ASP A 778 13.56 -33.19 15.17
C ASP A 778 12.35 -33.72 14.37
N ILE A 779 12.41 -34.96 13.89
CA ILE A 779 11.29 -35.67 13.26
C ILE A 779 10.74 -36.65 14.29
N PHE A 780 9.50 -36.42 14.73
CA PHE A 780 8.88 -37.20 15.80
C PHE A 780 7.41 -37.48 15.48
N GLU A 781 6.78 -38.31 16.32
CA GLU A 781 5.39 -38.76 16.14
C GLU A 781 5.13 -39.40 14.76
N VAL A 782 6.13 -40.14 14.25
CA VAL A 782 6.03 -40.81 12.94
C VAL A 782 5.00 -41.94 12.98
N GLY A 783 3.86 -41.69 12.33
CA GLY A 783 2.73 -42.58 12.17
C GLY A 783 2.65 -43.15 10.77
N ILE A 784 2.13 -44.38 10.67
CA ILE A 784 1.67 -44.94 9.40
C ILE A 784 0.29 -45.52 9.68
N THR A 785 -0.66 -45.15 8.82
CA THR A 785 -2.06 -45.54 8.90
C THR A 785 -2.56 -45.91 7.51
N LEU A 786 -3.56 -46.78 7.44
CA LEU A 786 -4.26 -47.04 6.19
C LEU A 786 -5.51 -46.16 6.14
N VAL A 787 -5.61 -45.34 5.12
CA VAL A 787 -6.77 -44.47 4.88
C VAL A 787 -7.55 -45.01 3.69
N TRP A 788 -8.83 -45.20 3.89
CA TRP A 788 -9.78 -45.67 2.89
C TRP A 788 -10.55 -44.47 2.36
N GLU A 789 -10.33 -44.14 1.09
CA GLU A 789 -10.97 -43.00 0.44
C GLU A 789 -12.08 -43.46 -0.50
N PRO A 790 -13.26 -42.81 -0.49
CA PRO A 790 -14.32 -43.10 -1.44
C PRO A 790 -13.81 -42.91 -2.87
N ASP A 791 -14.04 -43.92 -3.70
CA ASP A 791 -13.72 -43.90 -5.12
C ASP A 791 -14.88 -43.28 -5.90
N PHE A 792 -14.68 -42.04 -6.36
CA PHE A 792 -15.63 -41.37 -7.24
C PHE A 792 -15.21 -41.64 -8.68
N ASP A 793 -15.54 -42.83 -9.19
CA ASP A 793 -15.60 -43.02 -10.64
C ASP A 793 -16.75 -42.15 -11.17
N PHE A 794 -16.42 -40.94 -11.63
CA PHE A 794 -17.27 -40.26 -12.60
C PHE A 794 -17.09 -41.00 -13.93
N SER A 795 -17.79 -42.13 -14.08
CA SER A 795 -18.02 -42.73 -15.39
C SER A 795 -18.95 -41.86 -16.22
#